data_AF-A0A660KN07-F1
#
_entry.id   AF-A0A660KN07-F1
#
_cell.length_a   1.000
_cell.length_b   1.000
_cell.length_c   1.000
_cell.angle_alpha   90.00
_cell.angle_beta   90.00
_cell.angle_gamma   90.00
#
_symmetry.space_group_name_H-M   'P 1'
#
loop_
_entity.id
_entity.type
_entity.pdbx_description
1 polymer ?
#
loop_
_entity_poly.entity_id
_entity_poly.type
_entity_poly.pdbx_seq_one_letter_code
_entity_poly.pdbx_strand_id
1 'polypeptide(L)'
;MDPKASSSSASPSPAPLPSTDPPVPFEVSTSTPQECLIALGRLCGEDHGTEAVEAILSRHPEIMLSSQSHHHYKTGLLCDSTTRRIECFNDAVESLRQALALSPNSISFAVFHAVLLFQLAQNDAGSYDAVVQECDQALLIENPTEPGYEVPVQALRLEKIREAIVVLTEKAKRKIIVLGGGSRRDKWKRLVKDNSLAEVKVEFEATLRRKRRIPGRRAPLNFESPLPDDRLAKKKKNKRVESNDVATISRVRAFWNDKMSVKKKRKLLRIGIEDLKVYLDKNKFRMAKEVLTEAIDYAKTEKIWRFWACSSCGERVFVSDIDTHLMDHLGTLSKSDSSAVSLLPDGAPEWAVDMVENGVWKPVELISATDIMERRSATADWPYVEDSERAEMIKGIRAILQLFTGNKCLALSNLNALQNFVIELLRKYHNIPISVSTDLWLHHTLQLICSLEAPELNLVLQFLEDLANVCALRCLGNIASEEDVRGNMWFWGNVRERVFFSSDFSALLFDNRLLREETVEPDIGNAVLTSGAEDGVADCESDAIVSWLWTEGPTIEEQIKTWTSLREASPSQGMEFYKVVEDECCRLHCMCERKGTYLRYEKPLENVESLCVDENRKREQISQGYASLLFNRWKELESVSGDDDESEGAAELDIIWSIMKESETLTDSEIQMAIKRQKKRLAQELYQLDAIIKTTLAALGQTGLQAGMVCIFDYRFALLPQLKSFMKAKLEDLANKDAAVKSNAAAKALLAELPGEKNTNKGKSKDKKKKKDHIKTKDSEAVGGSEEQVVSPEPNEDVGSREQQHPTSAPVVSSEPSEDVGSSQSGAAPLPVSSIQFGNLDWTDFCQAQSFKK
;
A
#
# COMPACT_ATOMS: atom_id res chain seq x y z
N MET A 1 28.88 31.99 38.94
CA MET A 1 29.81 33.12 39.15
C MET A 1 30.10 33.22 40.64
N ASP A 2 31.36 33.44 40.97
CA ASP A 2 31.89 33.73 42.31
C ASP A 2 31.55 35.15 42.82
N PRO A 3 31.83 35.51 44.09
CA PRO A 3 32.14 34.71 45.29
C PRO A 3 31.15 35.09 46.45
N LYS A 4 31.44 35.35 47.76
CA LYS A 4 32.65 35.42 48.61
C LYS A 4 32.32 35.42 50.12
N ALA A 5 33.24 34.86 50.94
CA ALA A 5 33.57 35.23 52.33
C ALA A 5 32.54 35.04 53.48
N SER A 6 32.94 34.71 54.73
CA SER A 6 34.22 34.18 55.24
C SER A 6 34.15 33.72 56.72
N SER A 7 35.14 32.92 57.15
CA SER A 7 35.76 32.86 58.51
C SER A 7 34.86 32.62 59.75
N SER A 8 34.87 31.46 60.42
CA SER A 8 35.94 30.92 61.31
C SER A 8 36.13 31.74 62.62
N SER A 9 35.50 31.38 63.75
CA SER A 9 35.80 30.27 64.70
C SER A 9 36.75 30.63 65.86
N ALA A 10 36.26 30.57 67.10
CA ALA A 10 37.03 30.58 68.35
C ALA A 10 36.27 29.81 69.46
N SER A 11 36.94 29.40 70.53
CA SER A 11 36.47 28.46 71.57
C SER A 11 36.96 28.90 72.98
N PRO A 12 36.86 28.13 74.09
CA PRO A 12 35.72 27.38 74.67
C PRO A 12 35.51 27.57 76.22
N SER A 13 34.29 27.29 76.73
CA SER A 13 33.95 26.85 78.13
C SER A 13 34.27 27.79 79.33
N PRO A 14 33.81 27.54 80.59
CA PRO A 14 32.87 26.54 81.14
C PRO A 14 31.63 27.13 81.91
N ALA A 15 30.90 26.32 82.70
CA ALA A 15 29.71 26.63 83.53
C ALA A 15 30.00 26.41 85.06
N PRO A 16 29.04 26.30 86.06
CA PRO A 16 27.56 26.38 86.10
C PRO A 16 26.95 27.09 87.37
N LEU A 17 25.70 26.74 87.78
CA LEU A 17 24.95 26.94 89.08
C LEU A 17 23.87 28.06 89.15
N PRO A 18 22.82 27.97 90.03
CA PRO A 18 22.02 26.79 90.48
C PRO A 18 20.48 27.04 90.70
N SER A 19 19.71 25.99 91.10
CA SER A 19 18.39 26.02 91.81
C SER A 19 17.12 26.42 90.99
N THR A 20 15.89 25.89 91.18
CA THR A 20 15.32 24.79 92.03
C THR A 20 13.95 24.31 91.45
N ASP A 21 13.63 23.00 91.56
CA ASP A 21 12.34 22.26 91.80
C ASP A 21 10.92 22.86 91.54
N PRO A 22 9.82 22.06 91.48
CA PRO A 22 9.59 20.68 90.99
C PRO A 22 8.31 20.56 90.06
N PRO A 23 7.87 19.36 89.59
CA PRO A 23 6.79 19.22 88.59
C PRO A 23 5.46 18.56 89.05
N VAL A 24 4.39 18.73 88.23
CA VAL A 24 3.16 17.88 88.12
C VAL A 24 2.16 17.98 89.31
N PRO A 25 0.84 18.22 89.07
CA PRO A 25 -0.07 17.19 88.54
C PRO A 25 -0.97 17.62 87.36
N PHE A 26 -1.17 16.68 86.44
CA PHE A 26 -2.32 16.61 85.53
C PHE A 26 -2.99 15.25 85.74
N GLU A 27 -4.28 15.24 86.03
CA GLU A 27 -5.06 14.00 86.04
C GLU A 27 -5.28 13.53 84.60
N VAL A 28 -4.97 12.26 84.31
CA VAL A 28 -5.23 11.64 83.01
C VAL A 28 -6.08 10.40 83.23
N SER A 29 -7.38 10.52 82.96
CA SER A 29 -8.23 9.34 82.76
C SER A 29 -7.80 8.65 81.47
N THR A 30 -6.96 7.63 81.57
CA THR A 30 -6.60 6.76 80.45
C THR A 30 -7.84 5.97 80.02
N SER A 31 -8.16 6.00 78.73
CA SER A 31 -9.28 5.23 78.20
C SER A 31 -8.95 3.73 78.17
N THR A 32 -9.92 2.88 78.50
CA THR A 32 -9.76 1.41 78.61
C THR A 32 -9.12 0.74 77.38
N PRO A 33 -9.34 1.17 76.12
CA PRO A 33 -8.61 0.63 74.97
C PRO A 33 -7.09 0.87 75.03
N GLN A 34 -6.64 1.99 75.61
CA GLN A 34 -5.23 2.31 75.75
C GLN A 34 -4.54 1.37 76.75
N GLU A 35 -5.24 1.00 77.83
CA GLU A 35 -4.74 0.04 78.82
C GLU A 35 -4.60 -1.37 78.23
N CYS A 36 -5.59 -1.80 77.43
CA CYS A 36 -5.51 -3.06 76.68
C CYS A 36 -4.33 -3.07 75.71
N LEU A 37 -4.13 -2.00 74.92
CA LEU A 37 -3.00 -1.87 73.99
C LEU A 37 -1.64 -1.89 74.71
N ILE A 38 -1.53 -1.26 75.88
CA ILE A 38 -0.31 -1.29 76.70
C ILE A 38 -0.07 -2.69 77.29
N ALA A 39 -1.12 -3.38 77.73
CA ALA A 39 -1.05 -4.74 78.25
C ALA A 39 -0.57 -5.75 77.17
N LEU A 40 -1.12 -5.66 75.96
CA LEU A 40 -0.68 -6.45 74.80
C LEU A 40 0.72 -6.06 74.29
N GLY A 41 1.10 -4.79 74.41
CA GLY A 41 2.48 -4.34 74.18
C GLY A 41 3.50 -4.97 75.13
N ARG A 42 3.09 -5.34 76.36
CA ARG A 42 3.94 -6.07 77.33
C ARG A 42 4.02 -7.56 77.03
N LEU A 43 2.94 -8.18 76.53
CA LEU A 43 2.97 -9.56 76.00
C LEU A 43 3.87 -9.73 74.77
N CYS A 44 4.29 -8.64 74.12
CA CYS A 44 5.23 -8.66 73.00
C CYS A 44 6.72 -8.63 73.43
N GLY A 45 7.01 -8.69 74.73
CA GLY A 45 8.36 -8.85 75.27
C GLY A 45 8.52 -10.17 76.03
N GLU A 46 9.72 -10.75 76.03
CA GLU A 46 10.05 -11.97 76.76
C GLU A 46 10.26 -11.70 78.27
N ASP A 47 9.24 -11.24 79.00
CA ASP A 47 9.25 -11.34 80.47
C ASP A 47 7.84 -11.36 81.10
N HIS A 48 7.75 -11.84 82.34
CA HIS A 48 6.52 -12.32 82.96
C HIS A 48 5.61 -11.22 83.52
N GLY A 49 4.31 -11.28 83.19
CA GLY A 49 3.29 -10.34 83.69
C GLY A 49 1.84 -10.70 83.37
N THR A 50 1.49 -11.99 83.41
CA THR A 50 0.22 -12.52 82.86
C THR A 50 -1.04 -12.11 83.63
N GLU A 51 -1.12 -12.36 84.94
CA GLU A 51 -2.40 -12.30 85.69
C GLU A 51 -3.11 -10.94 85.61
N ALA A 52 -2.37 -9.83 85.72
CA ALA A 52 -2.94 -8.49 85.64
C ALA A 52 -3.38 -8.11 84.21
N VAL A 53 -2.75 -8.70 83.20
CA VAL A 53 -3.10 -8.53 81.78
C VAL A 53 -4.34 -9.37 81.45
N GLU A 54 -4.37 -10.65 81.87
CA GLU A 54 -5.53 -11.53 81.74
C GLU A 54 -6.77 -10.97 82.46
N ALA A 55 -6.62 -10.38 83.65
CA ALA A 55 -7.73 -9.78 84.40
C ALA A 55 -8.37 -8.54 83.72
N ILE A 56 -7.61 -7.83 82.88
CA ILE A 56 -8.11 -6.71 82.06
C ILE A 56 -8.74 -7.26 80.77
N LEU A 57 -8.02 -8.13 80.05
CA LEU A 57 -8.47 -8.72 78.79
C LEU A 57 -9.74 -9.58 78.96
N SER A 58 -9.91 -10.24 80.11
CA SER A 58 -11.14 -10.99 80.46
C SER A 58 -12.41 -10.13 80.53
N ARG A 59 -12.28 -8.79 80.60
CA ARG A 59 -13.42 -7.86 80.60
C ARG A 59 -13.77 -7.35 79.19
N HIS A 60 -12.84 -7.52 78.24
CA HIS A 60 -12.97 -7.11 76.83
C HIS A 60 -12.41 -8.19 75.89
N PRO A 61 -12.97 -9.42 75.90
CA PRO A 61 -12.49 -10.53 75.08
C PRO A 61 -12.45 -10.18 73.58
N GLU A 62 -13.35 -9.33 73.10
CA GLU A 62 -13.38 -8.81 71.73
C GLU A 62 -12.15 -7.97 71.36
N ILE A 63 -11.62 -7.17 72.30
CA ILE A 63 -10.39 -6.37 72.10
C ILE A 63 -9.16 -7.27 72.15
N MET A 64 -9.15 -8.27 73.04
CA MET A 64 -8.10 -9.29 73.12
C MET A 64 -7.97 -10.06 71.80
N LEU A 65 -9.07 -10.62 71.31
CA LEU A 65 -9.13 -11.42 70.09
C LEU A 65 -8.74 -10.63 68.83
N SER A 66 -9.21 -9.39 68.71
CA SER A 66 -8.80 -8.49 67.61
C SER A 66 -7.30 -8.16 67.67
N SER A 67 -6.73 -8.04 68.87
CA SER A 67 -5.29 -7.77 69.05
C SER A 67 -4.41 -9.00 68.79
N GLN A 68 -4.87 -10.19 69.18
CA GLN A 68 -4.27 -11.47 68.80
C GLN A 68 -4.27 -11.64 67.28
N SER A 69 -5.37 -11.28 66.61
CA SER A 69 -5.45 -11.24 65.14
C SER A 69 -4.40 -10.30 64.52
N HIS A 70 -4.23 -9.08 65.07
CA HIS A 70 -3.19 -8.15 64.64
C HIS A 70 -1.77 -8.67 64.86
N HIS A 71 -1.52 -9.48 65.90
CA HIS A 71 -0.24 -10.15 66.10
C HIS A 71 0.01 -11.20 65.01
N HIS A 72 -0.92 -12.15 64.85
CA HIS A 72 -0.82 -13.21 63.84
C HIS A 72 -0.66 -12.63 62.42
N TYR A 73 -1.37 -11.55 62.08
CA TYR A 73 -1.22 -10.85 60.81
C TYR A 73 0.21 -10.30 60.59
N LYS A 74 0.78 -9.60 61.59
CA LYS A 74 2.16 -9.08 61.51
C LYS A 74 3.18 -10.21 61.39
N THR A 75 3.00 -11.30 62.15
CA THR A 75 3.85 -12.49 62.08
C THR A 75 3.78 -13.14 60.70
N GLY A 76 2.60 -13.21 60.07
CA GLY A 76 2.44 -13.68 58.69
C GLY A 76 3.13 -12.78 57.66
N LEU A 77 3.02 -11.45 57.78
CA LEU A 77 3.72 -10.49 56.91
C LEU A 77 5.25 -10.61 56.99
N LEU A 78 5.79 -11.08 58.12
CA LEU A 78 7.23 -11.29 58.35
C LEU A 78 7.69 -12.72 58.03
N CYS A 79 6.80 -13.62 57.60
CA CYS A 79 7.17 -14.99 57.23
C CYS A 79 7.61 -15.09 55.76
N ASP A 80 8.83 -15.56 55.52
CA ASP A 80 9.33 -15.90 54.17
C ASP A 80 8.56 -17.08 53.55
N SER A 81 8.23 -18.10 54.36
CA SER A 81 7.49 -19.28 53.92
C SER A 81 6.02 -18.97 53.66
N THR A 82 5.56 -19.19 52.42
CA THR A 82 4.16 -19.02 52.04
C THR A 82 3.20 -19.90 52.83
N THR A 83 3.58 -21.16 53.13
CA THR A 83 2.76 -22.05 53.98
C THR A 83 2.56 -21.45 55.37
N ARG A 84 3.65 -21.02 56.02
CA ARG A 84 3.59 -20.42 57.37
C ARG A 84 2.90 -19.06 57.41
N ARG A 85 2.99 -18.29 56.32
CA ARG A 85 2.22 -17.07 56.11
C ARG A 85 0.72 -17.34 56.04
N ILE A 86 0.30 -18.37 55.30
CA ILE A 86 -1.10 -18.80 55.21
C ILE A 86 -1.61 -19.30 56.57
N GLU A 87 -0.82 -20.11 57.30
CA GLU A 87 -1.12 -20.53 58.68
C GLU A 87 -1.40 -19.31 59.58
N CYS A 88 -0.45 -18.38 59.68
CA CYS A 88 -0.62 -17.17 60.49
C CYS A 88 -1.78 -16.26 60.03
N PHE A 89 -2.10 -16.21 58.73
CA PHE A 89 -3.28 -15.46 58.26
C PHE A 89 -4.60 -16.18 58.59
N ASN A 90 -4.63 -17.52 58.64
CA ASN A 90 -5.81 -18.26 59.10
C ASN A 90 -6.01 -18.10 60.62
N ASP A 91 -4.94 -18.16 61.43
CA ASP A 91 -5.01 -17.87 62.88
C ASP A 91 -5.53 -16.45 63.13
N ALA A 92 -5.11 -15.49 62.30
CA ALA A 92 -5.59 -14.11 62.36
C ALA A 92 -7.08 -13.99 62.01
N VAL A 93 -7.54 -14.67 60.94
CA VAL A 93 -8.96 -14.69 60.54
C VAL A 93 -9.83 -15.31 61.62
N GLU A 94 -9.43 -16.44 62.21
CA GLU A 94 -10.25 -17.12 63.21
C GLU A 94 -10.32 -16.33 64.52
N SER A 95 -9.20 -15.75 64.98
CA SER A 95 -9.20 -14.82 66.12
C SER A 95 -10.16 -13.65 65.88
N LEU A 96 -10.18 -13.08 64.67
CA LEU A 96 -11.03 -11.92 64.36
C LEU A 96 -12.49 -12.29 64.12
N ARG A 97 -12.78 -13.48 63.59
CA ARG A 97 -14.14 -14.04 63.50
C ARG A 97 -14.77 -14.17 64.88
N GLN A 98 -14.00 -14.61 65.87
CA GLN A 98 -14.45 -14.68 67.26
C GLN A 98 -14.66 -13.28 67.87
N ALA A 99 -13.83 -12.29 67.53
CA ALA A 99 -14.06 -10.89 67.92
C ALA A 99 -15.33 -10.30 67.28
N LEU A 100 -15.60 -10.59 66.01
CA LEU A 100 -16.83 -10.19 65.30
C LEU A 100 -18.09 -10.86 65.86
N ALA A 101 -18.00 -12.12 66.31
CA ALA A 101 -19.11 -12.80 66.97
C ALA A 101 -19.49 -12.14 68.32
N LEU A 102 -18.56 -11.46 68.96
CA LEU A 102 -18.78 -10.69 70.20
C LEU A 102 -19.18 -9.22 69.92
N SER A 103 -18.71 -8.63 68.82
CA SER A 103 -19.00 -7.25 68.43
C SER A 103 -19.30 -7.12 66.92
N PRO A 104 -20.49 -7.56 66.47
CA PRO A 104 -20.83 -7.60 65.04
C PRO A 104 -21.03 -6.22 64.40
N ASN A 105 -21.18 -5.16 65.20
CA ASN A 105 -21.34 -3.77 64.72
C ASN A 105 -20.01 -2.99 64.64
N SER A 106 -18.85 -3.64 64.87
CA SER A 106 -17.53 -3.00 64.69
C SER A 106 -17.14 -2.98 63.21
N ILE A 107 -17.26 -1.80 62.59
CA ILE A 107 -16.79 -1.59 61.21
C ILE A 107 -15.27 -1.69 61.10
N SER A 108 -14.52 -1.36 62.16
CA SER A 108 -13.06 -1.55 62.22
C SER A 108 -12.67 -3.04 62.19
N PHE A 109 -13.43 -3.92 62.84
CA PHE A 109 -13.18 -5.37 62.78
C PHE A 109 -13.57 -5.94 61.41
N ALA A 110 -14.71 -5.52 60.84
CA ALA A 110 -15.17 -5.99 59.53
C ALA A 110 -14.19 -5.63 58.40
N VAL A 111 -13.69 -4.38 58.35
CA VAL A 111 -12.67 -4.00 57.34
C VAL A 111 -11.35 -4.75 57.54
N PHE A 112 -10.95 -5.04 58.78
CA PHE A 112 -9.73 -5.81 59.04
C PHE A 112 -9.91 -7.28 58.63
N HIS A 113 -11.09 -7.88 58.81
CA HIS A 113 -11.41 -9.23 58.34
C HIS A 113 -11.37 -9.31 56.81
N ALA A 114 -11.96 -8.34 56.11
CA ALA A 114 -11.84 -8.23 54.66
C ALA A 114 -10.38 -8.08 54.19
N VAL A 115 -9.54 -7.32 54.91
CA VAL A 115 -8.09 -7.22 54.62
C VAL A 115 -7.40 -8.58 54.77
N LEU A 116 -7.69 -9.35 55.82
CA LEU A 116 -7.09 -10.68 56.00
C LEU A 116 -7.53 -11.67 54.91
N LEU A 117 -8.82 -11.67 54.54
CA LEU A 117 -9.34 -12.46 53.41
C LEU A 117 -8.64 -12.09 52.09
N PHE A 118 -8.36 -10.80 51.86
CA PHE A 118 -7.61 -10.33 50.68
C PHE A 118 -6.14 -10.77 50.69
N GLN A 119 -5.54 -10.97 51.87
CA GLN A 119 -4.18 -11.50 51.99
C GLN A 119 -4.13 -13.02 51.78
N LEU A 120 -5.14 -13.77 52.25
CA LEU A 120 -5.30 -15.20 51.91
C LEU A 120 -5.54 -15.40 50.40
N ALA A 121 -6.42 -14.62 49.79
CA ALA A 121 -6.69 -14.66 48.35
C ALA A 121 -5.50 -14.24 47.46
N GLN A 122 -4.49 -13.56 48.01
CA GLN A 122 -3.21 -13.29 47.33
C GLN A 122 -2.18 -14.42 47.44
N ASN A 123 -2.40 -15.40 48.32
CA ASN A 123 -1.55 -16.57 48.51
C ASN A 123 -2.29 -17.87 48.11
N ASP A 124 -3.26 -17.75 47.18
CA ASP A 124 -4.13 -18.83 46.66
C ASP A 124 -4.87 -19.65 47.74
N ALA A 125 -5.04 -19.08 48.95
CA ALA A 125 -5.65 -19.70 50.12
C ALA A 125 -7.06 -19.16 50.45
N GLY A 126 -7.67 -18.42 49.52
CA GLY A 126 -8.99 -17.79 49.68
C GLY A 126 -9.54 -17.26 48.36
N SER A 127 -10.76 -16.71 48.38
CA SER A 127 -11.41 -16.12 47.19
C SER A 127 -11.60 -14.62 47.32
N TYR A 128 -11.38 -13.89 46.23
CA TYR A 128 -11.67 -12.45 46.17
C TYR A 128 -13.17 -12.12 46.21
N ASP A 129 -14.06 -13.03 45.79
CA ASP A 129 -15.51 -12.83 45.95
C ASP A 129 -15.92 -12.81 47.43
N ALA A 130 -15.24 -13.58 48.29
CA ALA A 130 -15.46 -13.52 49.74
C ALA A 130 -15.00 -12.18 50.33
N VAL A 131 -13.96 -11.55 49.78
CA VAL A 131 -13.54 -10.19 50.16
C VAL A 131 -14.61 -9.17 49.77
N VAL A 132 -15.13 -9.25 48.54
CA VAL A 132 -16.20 -8.37 48.06
C VAL A 132 -17.44 -8.52 48.95
N GLN A 133 -17.87 -9.75 49.23
CA GLN A 133 -19.00 -10.03 50.11
C GLN A 133 -18.81 -9.43 51.52
N GLU A 134 -17.64 -9.62 52.14
CA GLU A 134 -17.35 -9.09 53.48
C GLU A 134 -17.33 -7.56 53.50
N CYS A 135 -16.71 -6.93 52.50
CA CYS A 135 -16.73 -5.47 52.33
C CYS A 135 -18.15 -4.93 52.13
N ASP A 136 -18.96 -5.57 51.29
CA ASP A 136 -20.33 -5.14 51.01
C ASP A 136 -21.22 -5.30 52.27
N GLN A 137 -21.00 -6.32 53.11
CA GLN A 137 -21.65 -6.39 54.44
C GLN A 137 -21.16 -5.26 55.38
N ALA A 138 -19.87 -4.96 55.41
CA ALA A 138 -19.31 -3.89 56.25
C ALA A 138 -19.87 -2.49 55.90
N LEU A 139 -20.21 -2.25 54.63
CA LEU A 139 -20.83 -0.99 54.18
C LEU A 139 -22.31 -0.85 54.61
N LEU A 140 -23.02 -1.96 54.86
CA LEU A 140 -24.41 -1.96 55.34
C LEU A 140 -24.53 -1.60 56.84
N ILE A 141 -23.43 -1.49 57.58
CA ILE A 141 -23.43 -1.11 59.00
C ILE A 141 -23.72 0.40 59.11
N GLU A 142 -25.00 0.78 59.26
CA GLU A 142 -25.44 2.17 59.37
C GLU A 142 -24.86 2.90 60.59
N ASN A 143 -24.94 2.27 61.78
CA ASN A 143 -24.60 2.86 63.07
C ASN A 143 -23.52 2.01 63.79
N PRO A 144 -22.26 2.03 63.32
CA PRO A 144 -21.20 1.20 63.89
C PRO A 144 -20.82 1.62 65.30
N THR A 145 -20.56 0.62 66.14
CA THR A 145 -20.18 0.76 67.55
C THR A 145 -18.85 0.05 67.75
N GLU A 146 -17.86 0.72 68.33
CA GLU A 146 -16.51 0.17 68.48
C GLU A 146 -16.24 -0.27 69.93
N PRO A 147 -15.63 -1.45 70.16
CA PRO A 147 -15.31 -1.94 71.49
C PRO A 147 -14.50 -0.95 72.34
N GLY A 148 -14.90 -0.81 73.60
CA GLY A 148 -14.26 0.09 74.57
C GLY A 148 -14.55 1.59 74.36
N TYR A 149 -15.48 1.96 73.47
CA TYR A 149 -15.98 3.33 73.33
C TYR A 149 -17.52 3.36 73.42
N GLU A 150 -18.06 4.00 74.45
CA GLU A 150 -19.52 4.18 74.65
C GLU A 150 -20.15 5.22 73.70
N VAL A 151 -19.36 5.78 72.78
CA VAL A 151 -19.74 6.90 71.90
C VAL A 151 -19.56 6.47 70.43
N PRO A 152 -20.51 6.79 69.53
CA PRO A 152 -20.38 6.48 68.10
C PRO A 152 -19.07 6.98 67.48
N VAL A 153 -18.61 6.26 66.45
CA VAL A 153 -17.38 6.60 65.73
C VAL A 153 -17.44 8.04 65.20
N GLN A 154 -16.42 8.84 65.49
CA GLN A 154 -16.29 10.20 64.95
C GLN A 154 -16.46 10.19 63.42
N ALA A 155 -17.35 11.03 62.88
CA ALA A 155 -17.76 10.97 61.47
C ALA A 155 -16.58 10.90 60.49
N LEU A 156 -15.56 11.75 60.65
CA LEU A 156 -14.35 11.77 59.82
C LEU A 156 -13.51 10.48 59.88
N ARG A 157 -13.61 9.69 60.96
CA ARG A 157 -12.96 8.37 61.09
C ARG A 157 -13.82 7.29 60.44
N LEU A 158 -15.14 7.36 60.58
CA LEU A 158 -16.08 6.45 59.92
C LEU A 158 -16.03 6.59 58.39
N GLU A 159 -16.00 7.83 57.90
CA GLU A 159 -15.84 8.18 56.49
C GLU A 159 -14.59 7.52 55.89
N LYS A 160 -13.42 7.71 56.52
CA LYS A 160 -12.15 7.09 56.09
C LYS A 160 -12.14 5.56 56.15
N ILE A 161 -12.89 4.95 57.06
CA ILE A 161 -13.05 3.49 57.09
C ILE A 161 -13.91 3.03 55.90
N ARG A 162 -15.00 3.74 55.58
CA ARG A 162 -15.85 3.45 54.42
C ARG A 162 -15.10 3.67 53.10
N GLU A 163 -14.29 4.72 52.98
CA GLU A 163 -13.34 4.91 51.85
C GLU A 163 -12.40 3.71 51.70
N ALA A 164 -11.79 3.25 52.80
CA ALA A 164 -10.88 2.11 52.79
C ALA A 164 -11.56 0.79 52.40
N ILE A 165 -12.82 0.58 52.83
CA ILE A 165 -13.63 -0.57 52.41
C ILE A 165 -13.88 -0.51 50.90
N VAL A 166 -14.35 0.62 50.36
CA VAL A 166 -14.60 0.77 48.91
C VAL A 166 -13.33 0.51 48.09
N VAL A 167 -12.19 1.08 48.51
CA VAL A 167 -10.89 0.85 47.84
C VAL A 167 -10.47 -0.63 47.89
N LEU A 168 -10.82 -1.37 48.95
CA LEU A 168 -10.56 -2.81 49.04
C LEU A 168 -11.51 -3.62 48.16
N THR A 169 -12.80 -3.28 48.13
CA THR A 169 -13.80 -3.88 47.23
C THR A 169 -13.35 -3.77 45.78
N GLU A 170 -12.94 -2.58 45.31
CA GLU A 170 -12.53 -2.39 43.92
C GLU A 170 -11.24 -3.15 43.59
N LYS A 171 -10.27 -3.23 44.52
CA LYS A 171 -9.07 -4.07 44.37
C LYS A 171 -9.42 -5.55 44.25
N ALA A 172 -10.41 -6.05 45.00
CA ALA A 172 -10.90 -7.42 44.89
C ALA A 172 -11.64 -7.66 43.55
N LYS A 173 -12.56 -6.77 43.17
CA LYS A 173 -13.27 -6.79 41.88
C LYS A 173 -12.30 -6.82 40.68
N ARG A 174 -11.26 -5.98 40.69
CA ARG A 174 -10.17 -6.00 39.70
C ARG A 174 -9.44 -7.34 39.66
N LYS A 175 -9.11 -7.92 40.83
CA LYS A 175 -8.40 -9.21 40.91
C LYS A 175 -9.21 -10.35 40.30
N ILE A 176 -10.52 -10.42 40.55
CA ILE A 176 -11.43 -11.40 39.95
C ILE A 176 -11.33 -11.34 38.41
N ILE A 177 -11.54 -10.15 37.82
CA ILE A 177 -11.47 -9.95 36.36
C ILE A 177 -10.10 -10.35 35.80
N VAL A 178 -9.01 -9.80 36.35
CA VAL A 178 -7.65 -9.95 35.80
C VAL A 178 -7.15 -11.40 35.87
N LEU A 179 -7.57 -12.14 36.90
CA LEU A 179 -7.26 -13.57 37.07
C LEU A 179 -8.17 -14.47 36.22
N GLY A 180 -9.49 -14.23 36.23
CA GLY A 180 -10.49 -15.06 35.53
C GLY A 180 -10.39 -15.03 34.00
N GLY A 181 -9.94 -13.92 33.41
CA GLY A 181 -9.81 -13.76 31.95
C GLY A 181 -8.67 -14.57 31.29
N GLY A 182 -8.59 -15.89 31.53
CA GLY A 182 -7.47 -16.76 31.16
C GLY A 182 -7.16 -16.83 29.66
N SER A 183 -8.15 -17.17 28.81
CA SER A 183 -7.99 -17.21 27.35
C SER A 183 -7.94 -15.81 26.74
N ARG A 184 -8.94 -14.99 27.10
CA ARG A 184 -9.12 -13.56 26.76
C ARG A 184 -7.82 -12.75 26.86
N ARG A 185 -7.08 -12.97 27.95
CA ARG A 185 -5.75 -12.40 28.24
C ARG A 185 -4.74 -12.48 27.10
N ASP A 186 -4.80 -13.50 26.26
CA ASP A 186 -3.85 -13.74 25.16
C ASP A 186 -4.44 -13.45 23.78
N LYS A 187 -5.74 -13.13 23.67
CA LYS A 187 -6.42 -12.72 22.43
C LYS A 187 -6.18 -11.23 22.15
N TRP A 188 -6.68 -10.36 23.03
CA TRP A 188 -6.42 -8.91 22.95
C TRP A 188 -4.92 -8.54 23.01
N LYS A 189 -4.10 -9.30 23.74
CA LYS A 189 -2.62 -9.11 23.72
C LYS A 189 -2.01 -9.29 22.34
N ARG A 190 -2.43 -10.30 21.57
CA ARG A 190 -1.91 -10.55 20.22
C ARG A 190 -2.28 -9.39 19.30
N LEU A 191 -3.56 -9.02 19.27
CA LEU A 191 -4.08 -7.85 18.55
C LEU A 191 -3.36 -6.53 18.88
N VAL A 192 -2.87 -6.32 20.11
CA VAL A 192 -2.24 -5.05 20.54
C VAL A 192 -0.71 -5.12 20.69
N LYS A 193 -0.07 -6.27 20.39
CA LYS A 193 1.41 -6.42 20.50
C LYS A 193 2.11 -7.22 19.41
N ASP A 194 1.41 -7.89 18.49
CA ASP A 194 2.07 -8.77 17.54
C ASP A 194 2.92 -7.98 16.53
N ASN A 195 4.23 -8.29 16.49
CA ASN A 195 5.20 -7.80 15.49
C ASN A 195 4.77 -8.02 14.03
N SER A 196 3.74 -8.83 13.80
CA SER A 196 3.00 -9.03 12.56
C SER A 196 2.94 -7.84 11.58
N LEU A 197 2.69 -6.60 11.99
CA LEU A 197 2.71 -5.44 11.07
C LEU A 197 4.12 -5.17 10.49
N ALA A 198 5.18 -5.40 11.28
CA ALA A 198 6.56 -5.35 10.80
C ALA A 198 6.94 -6.57 9.95
N GLU A 199 6.35 -7.75 10.22
CA GLU A 199 6.54 -8.95 9.39
C GLU A 199 5.89 -8.79 8.01
N VAL A 200 4.64 -8.33 7.97
CA VAL A 200 3.91 -7.92 6.74
C VAL A 200 4.67 -6.85 5.98
N LYS A 201 5.26 -5.86 6.67
CA LYS A 201 6.15 -4.88 6.05
C LYS A 201 7.38 -5.52 5.40
N VAL A 202 8.05 -6.45 6.10
CA VAL A 202 9.26 -7.14 5.58
C VAL A 202 8.90 -7.99 4.36
N GLU A 203 7.75 -8.66 4.37
CA GLU A 203 7.20 -9.37 3.22
C GLU A 203 6.88 -8.42 2.06
N PHE A 204 6.16 -7.32 2.31
CA PHE A 204 5.84 -6.27 1.33
C PHE A 204 7.12 -5.74 0.66
N GLU A 205 8.13 -5.39 1.45
CA GLU A 205 9.43 -4.95 0.92
C GLU A 205 10.14 -6.06 0.13
N ALA A 206 10.05 -7.32 0.55
CA ALA A 206 10.63 -8.45 -0.17
C ALA A 206 9.94 -8.68 -1.53
N THR A 207 8.62 -8.58 -1.60
CA THR A 207 7.83 -8.71 -2.84
C THR A 207 8.11 -7.55 -3.80
N LEU A 208 8.17 -6.30 -3.32
CA LEU A 208 8.60 -5.17 -4.16
C LEU A 208 10.08 -5.29 -4.62
N ARG A 209 10.97 -5.84 -3.79
CA ARG A 209 12.36 -6.14 -4.19
C ARG A 209 12.43 -7.28 -5.21
N ARG A 210 11.49 -8.25 -5.20
CA ARG A 210 11.37 -9.30 -6.22
C ARG A 210 10.86 -8.70 -7.54
N LYS A 211 9.76 -7.93 -7.51
CA LYS A 211 9.18 -7.18 -8.63
C LYS A 211 10.23 -6.33 -9.37
N ARG A 212 11.11 -5.62 -8.65
CA ARG A 212 12.22 -4.84 -9.25
C ARG A 212 13.32 -5.66 -9.94
N ARG A 213 13.40 -6.98 -9.73
CA ARG A 213 14.38 -7.87 -10.38
C ARG A 213 13.86 -8.49 -11.68
N ILE A 214 12.53 -8.55 -11.86
CA ILE A 214 11.91 -9.06 -13.09
C ILE A 214 12.32 -8.14 -14.25
N PRO A 215 12.88 -8.66 -15.37
CA PRO A 215 13.34 -7.82 -16.49
C PRO A 215 12.19 -7.22 -17.32
N GLY A 216 11.51 -6.20 -16.77
CA GLY A 216 10.44 -5.47 -17.46
C GLY A 216 10.90 -4.77 -18.75
N ARG A 217 9.96 -4.60 -19.70
CA ARG A 217 10.18 -3.97 -21.02
C ARG A 217 10.41 -2.46 -20.92
N ARG A 218 11.59 -2.04 -20.43
CA ARG A 218 12.03 -0.65 -20.49
C ARG A 218 12.43 -0.24 -21.90
N ALA A 219 11.99 0.94 -22.34
CA ALA A 219 12.52 1.57 -23.54
C ALA A 219 14.06 1.78 -23.41
N PRO A 220 14.85 1.61 -24.49
CA PRO A 220 16.26 1.99 -24.48
C PRO A 220 16.40 3.51 -24.25
N LEU A 221 17.27 3.90 -23.31
CA LEU A 221 17.51 5.30 -22.89
C LEU A 221 18.02 6.25 -23.99
N ASN A 222 18.18 5.76 -25.22
CA ASN A 222 18.63 6.53 -26.39
C ASN A 222 17.50 6.89 -27.37
N PHE A 223 16.23 6.60 -27.04
CA PHE A 223 15.08 6.87 -27.90
C PHE A 223 14.04 7.79 -27.22
N GLU A 224 14.51 8.92 -26.68
CA GLU A 224 13.63 10.04 -26.36
C GLU A 224 12.94 10.54 -27.65
N SER A 225 11.62 10.70 -27.63
CA SER A 225 10.94 11.50 -28.66
C SER A 225 11.35 12.95 -28.49
N PRO A 226 11.94 13.63 -29.51
CA PRO A 226 12.40 15.00 -29.32
C PRO A 226 11.24 15.96 -29.02
N LEU A 227 11.28 16.59 -27.85
CA LEU A 227 10.47 17.78 -27.58
C LEU A 227 10.85 18.90 -28.57
N PRO A 228 9.92 19.80 -28.95
CA PRO A 228 10.13 20.72 -30.08
C PRO A 228 11.37 21.62 -29.99
N ASP A 229 11.79 22.02 -28.79
CA ASP A 229 12.77 23.10 -28.58
C ASP A 229 14.26 22.68 -28.60
N ASP A 230 14.65 21.42 -28.35
CA ASP A 230 16.09 21.04 -28.25
C ASP A 230 16.80 20.93 -29.63
N ARG A 231 16.23 21.54 -30.68
CA ARG A 231 16.75 21.48 -32.07
C ARG A 231 18.05 22.25 -32.32
N LEU A 232 18.64 22.88 -31.31
CA LEU A 232 19.83 23.74 -31.46
C LEU A 232 21.11 23.28 -30.73
N ALA A 233 21.03 22.37 -29.75
CA ALA A 233 22.17 22.10 -28.85
C ALA A 233 23.21 21.07 -29.37
N LYS A 234 22.76 19.98 -30.02
CA LYS A 234 23.58 18.76 -30.19
C LYS A 234 24.18 18.60 -31.60
N LYS A 235 25.13 19.47 -31.97
CA LYS A 235 25.97 19.30 -33.19
C LYS A 235 27.48 19.30 -32.90
N LYS A 236 28.03 18.13 -32.54
CA LYS A 236 29.49 17.86 -32.60
C LYS A 236 29.81 16.35 -32.64
N LYS A 237 30.68 15.97 -33.59
CA LYS A 237 31.32 14.65 -33.80
C LYS A 237 30.42 13.47 -34.23
N ASN A 238 30.23 13.32 -35.54
CA ASN A 238 30.57 12.06 -36.25
C ASN A 238 30.85 12.30 -37.75
N LYS A 239 31.87 13.14 -38.02
CA LYS A 239 32.13 13.73 -39.34
C LYS A 239 32.97 12.83 -40.26
N ARG A 240 32.36 11.82 -40.90
CA ARG A 240 32.95 11.21 -42.14
C ARG A 240 32.04 10.46 -43.11
N VAL A 241 30.77 10.18 -42.81
CA VAL A 241 29.88 9.38 -43.70
C VAL A 241 28.79 10.22 -44.38
N GLU A 242 28.29 11.27 -43.73
CA GLU A 242 27.06 12.02 -44.04
C GLU A 242 26.93 12.60 -45.48
N SER A 243 28.02 12.72 -46.23
CA SER A 243 28.04 13.50 -47.50
C SER A 243 27.17 12.93 -48.62
N ASN A 244 26.96 11.60 -48.66
CA ASN A 244 26.28 10.95 -49.79
C ASN A 244 24.77 10.79 -49.53
N ASP A 245 24.40 10.56 -48.27
CA ASP A 245 23.00 10.52 -47.83
C ASP A 245 22.34 11.89 -47.86
N VAL A 246 23.02 12.97 -47.41
CA VAL A 246 22.46 14.33 -47.49
C VAL A 246 22.15 14.74 -48.94
N ALA A 247 23.01 14.38 -49.89
CA ALA A 247 22.76 14.59 -51.32
C ALA A 247 21.60 13.72 -51.84
N THR A 248 21.49 12.48 -51.39
CA THR A 248 20.41 11.55 -51.77
C THR A 248 19.06 11.98 -51.22
N ILE A 249 18.98 12.33 -49.93
CA ILE A 249 17.78 12.87 -49.26
C ILE A 249 17.31 14.14 -49.98
N SER A 250 18.21 15.08 -50.26
CA SER A 250 17.86 16.34 -50.94
C SER A 250 17.28 16.09 -52.34
N ARG A 251 17.89 15.17 -53.10
CA ARG A 251 17.42 14.74 -54.42
C ARG A 251 16.08 14.01 -54.37
N VAL A 252 15.87 13.14 -53.38
CA VAL A 252 14.60 12.42 -53.18
C VAL A 252 13.49 13.39 -52.76
N ARG A 253 13.75 14.33 -51.84
CA ARG A 253 12.79 15.36 -51.42
C ARG A 253 12.35 16.24 -52.60
N ALA A 254 13.28 16.68 -53.44
CA ALA A 254 12.94 17.42 -54.66
C ALA A 254 12.13 16.57 -55.67
N PHE A 255 12.44 15.28 -55.82
CA PHE A 255 11.63 14.39 -56.67
C PHE A 255 10.22 14.17 -56.10
N TRP A 256 10.09 13.98 -54.79
CA TRP A 256 8.82 13.83 -54.07
C TRP A 256 7.94 15.07 -54.23
N ASN A 257 8.49 16.26 -54.00
CA ASN A 257 7.75 17.52 -54.08
C ASN A 257 7.44 17.91 -55.54
N ASP A 258 8.46 17.96 -56.40
CA ASP A 258 8.35 18.68 -57.67
C ASP A 258 7.89 17.80 -58.85
N LYS A 259 7.91 16.46 -58.71
CA LYS A 259 7.75 15.51 -59.85
C LYS A 259 6.84 14.31 -59.56
N MET A 260 6.56 14.00 -58.30
CA MET A 260 5.72 12.85 -57.92
C MET A 260 4.27 13.29 -57.70
N SER A 261 3.42 13.09 -58.72
CA SER A 261 1.99 13.42 -58.61
C SER A 261 1.29 12.62 -57.50
N VAL A 262 0.20 13.16 -56.94
CA VAL A 262 -0.58 12.54 -55.84
C VAL A 262 -0.91 11.06 -56.12
N LYS A 263 -1.30 10.70 -57.35
CA LYS A 263 -1.56 9.31 -57.75
C LYS A 263 -0.31 8.40 -57.70
N LYS A 264 0.90 8.93 -57.95
CA LYS A 264 2.17 8.20 -57.76
C LYS A 264 2.53 8.10 -56.27
N LYS A 265 2.33 9.17 -55.50
CA LYS A 265 2.56 9.20 -54.04
C LYS A 265 1.68 8.18 -53.31
N ARG A 266 0.36 8.19 -53.57
CA ARG A 266 -0.62 7.19 -53.10
C ARG A 266 -0.22 5.75 -53.47
N LYS A 267 0.36 5.52 -54.66
CA LYS A 267 0.88 4.20 -55.06
C LYS A 267 2.17 3.78 -54.34
N LEU A 268 2.95 4.69 -53.74
CA LEU A 268 4.07 4.32 -52.87
C LEU A 268 3.57 3.88 -51.49
N LEU A 269 2.51 4.52 -50.97
CA LEU A 269 1.88 4.20 -49.69
C LEU A 269 1.06 2.88 -49.72
N ARG A 270 0.65 2.42 -50.92
CA ARG A 270 0.06 1.08 -51.14
C ARG A 270 1.13 0.04 -51.49
N ILE A 271 1.59 -0.67 -50.46
CA ILE A 271 2.63 -1.71 -50.53
C ILE A 271 1.98 -3.05 -50.91
N GLY A 272 2.18 -3.53 -52.14
CA GLY A 272 1.78 -4.89 -52.52
C GLY A 272 2.52 -5.93 -51.68
N ILE A 273 1.80 -6.91 -51.13
CA ILE A 273 2.37 -7.90 -50.20
C ILE A 273 3.37 -8.81 -50.91
N GLU A 274 3.09 -9.22 -52.16
CA GLU A 274 4.00 -10.09 -52.90
C GLU A 274 5.25 -9.34 -53.39
N ASP A 275 5.14 -8.06 -53.78
CA ASP A 275 6.31 -7.20 -54.00
C ASP A 275 7.21 -7.15 -52.75
N LEU A 276 6.61 -7.05 -51.55
CA LEU A 276 7.33 -6.98 -50.28
C LEU A 276 8.03 -8.31 -49.96
N LYS A 277 7.36 -9.45 -50.12
CA LYS A 277 8.00 -10.78 -49.95
C LYS A 277 9.19 -10.96 -50.89
N VAL A 278 9.01 -10.66 -52.18
CA VAL A 278 10.08 -10.72 -53.19
C VAL A 278 11.24 -9.78 -52.86
N TYR A 279 10.97 -8.60 -52.29
CA TYR A 279 12.01 -7.71 -51.77
C TYR A 279 12.76 -8.33 -50.58
N LEU A 280 12.06 -8.95 -49.62
CA LEU A 280 12.69 -9.59 -48.46
C LEU A 280 13.55 -10.79 -48.89
N ASP A 281 13.06 -11.63 -49.81
CA ASP A 281 13.85 -12.73 -50.40
C ASP A 281 15.12 -12.21 -51.09
N LYS A 282 15.00 -11.18 -51.93
CA LYS A 282 16.13 -10.58 -52.67
C LYS A 282 17.21 -10.03 -51.73
N ASN A 283 16.82 -9.51 -50.57
CA ASN A 283 17.75 -9.01 -49.56
C ASN A 283 18.09 -10.05 -48.47
N LYS A 284 17.66 -11.32 -48.64
CA LYS A 284 17.90 -12.45 -47.74
C LYS A 284 17.29 -12.34 -46.32
N PHE A 285 16.32 -11.44 -46.11
CA PHE A 285 15.64 -11.24 -44.83
C PHE A 285 14.61 -12.35 -44.52
N ARG A 286 15.06 -13.61 -44.47
CA ARG A 286 14.22 -14.80 -44.31
C ARG A 286 13.28 -14.70 -43.10
N MET A 287 13.83 -14.43 -41.92
CA MET A 287 13.03 -14.39 -40.68
C MET A 287 12.02 -13.23 -40.68
N ALA A 288 12.33 -12.12 -41.34
CA ALA A 288 11.41 -11.00 -41.51
C ALA A 288 10.19 -11.40 -42.38
N LYS A 289 10.43 -12.18 -43.45
CA LYS A 289 9.37 -12.75 -44.31
C LYS A 289 8.53 -13.81 -43.60
N GLU A 290 9.14 -14.62 -42.73
CA GLU A 290 8.43 -15.58 -41.88
C GLU A 290 7.48 -14.85 -40.91
N VAL A 291 7.97 -13.85 -40.18
CA VAL A 291 7.14 -13.00 -39.29
C VAL A 291 6.11 -12.17 -40.05
N LEU A 292 6.43 -11.66 -41.26
CA LEU A 292 5.46 -11.00 -42.14
C LEU A 292 4.30 -11.94 -42.51
N THR A 293 4.58 -13.22 -42.72
CA THR A 293 3.55 -14.20 -43.08
C THR A 293 2.67 -14.54 -41.87
N GLU A 294 3.26 -14.79 -40.69
CA GLU A 294 2.53 -14.97 -39.43
C GLU A 294 1.61 -13.76 -39.13
N ALA A 295 2.14 -12.54 -39.27
CA ALA A 295 1.39 -11.31 -39.05
C ALA A 295 0.19 -11.16 -40.00
N ILE A 296 0.38 -11.49 -41.28
CA ILE A 296 -0.69 -11.42 -42.29
C ILE A 296 -1.78 -12.45 -42.01
N ASP A 297 -1.40 -13.70 -41.72
CA ASP A 297 -2.39 -14.76 -41.53
C ASP A 297 -3.13 -14.63 -40.19
N TYR A 298 -2.49 -14.07 -39.16
CA TYR A 298 -3.17 -13.62 -37.94
C TYR A 298 -4.18 -12.49 -38.23
N ALA A 299 -3.74 -11.39 -38.87
CA ALA A 299 -4.59 -10.22 -39.10
C ALA A 299 -5.69 -10.45 -40.15
N LYS A 300 -5.57 -11.46 -41.02
CA LYS A 300 -6.66 -11.97 -41.87
C LYS A 300 -7.80 -12.55 -41.05
N THR A 301 -7.50 -13.24 -39.95
CA THR A 301 -8.52 -13.87 -39.09
C THR A 301 -9.08 -12.82 -38.13
N GLU A 302 -8.23 -12.28 -37.24
CA GLU A 302 -8.65 -11.44 -36.11
C GLU A 302 -8.92 -9.97 -36.46
N LYS A 303 -8.60 -9.54 -37.69
CA LYS A 303 -8.72 -8.14 -38.19
C LYS A 303 -7.96 -7.08 -37.38
N ILE A 304 -7.04 -7.50 -36.51
CA ILE A 304 -6.18 -6.66 -35.66
C ILE A 304 -4.71 -7.05 -35.80
N TRP A 305 -3.81 -6.16 -35.38
CA TRP A 305 -2.37 -6.41 -35.28
C TRP A 305 -1.89 -6.78 -33.88
N ARG A 306 -2.73 -6.59 -32.86
CA ARG A 306 -2.36 -6.70 -31.45
C ARG A 306 -2.98 -7.92 -30.79
N PHE A 307 -2.19 -8.61 -29.99
CA PHE A 307 -2.65 -9.73 -29.17
C PHE A 307 -1.97 -9.71 -27.80
N TRP A 308 -2.63 -10.26 -26.80
CA TRP A 308 -2.01 -10.67 -25.55
C TRP A 308 -1.78 -12.19 -25.61
N ALA A 309 -0.60 -12.65 -25.20
CA ALA A 309 -0.28 -14.08 -25.12
C ALA A 309 -0.20 -14.51 -23.65
N CYS A 310 -1.06 -15.44 -23.24
CA CYS A 310 -1.11 -15.92 -21.86
C CYS A 310 0.21 -16.59 -21.46
N SER A 311 0.81 -16.17 -20.35
CA SER A 311 2.04 -16.81 -19.86
C SER A 311 1.80 -18.18 -19.20
N SER A 312 0.55 -18.48 -18.82
CA SER A 312 0.15 -19.77 -18.21
C SER A 312 -0.13 -20.87 -19.25
N CYS A 313 -0.86 -20.56 -20.32
CA CYS A 313 -1.30 -21.56 -21.32
C CYS A 313 -0.85 -21.27 -22.76
N GLY A 314 -0.27 -20.11 -23.06
CA GLY A 314 0.18 -19.73 -24.40
C GLY A 314 -0.93 -19.26 -25.35
N GLU A 315 -2.19 -19.24 -24.93
CA GLU A 315 -3.32 -18.80 -25.74
C GLU A 315 -3.23 -17.30 -26.11
N ARG A 316 -3.73 -16.95 -27.31
CA ARG A 316 -3.78 -15.56 -27.79
C ARG A 316 -5.17 -15.00 -27.56
N VAL A 317 -5.28 -14.02 -26.68
CA VAL A 317 -6.56 -13.47 -26.21
C VAL A 317 -6.69 -12.01 -26.68
N PHE A 318 -7.92 -11.57 -26.96
CA PHE A 318 -8.21 -10.17 -27.29
C PHE A 318 -8.06 -9.29 -26.04
N VAL A 319 -7.73 -8.01 -26.22
CA VAL A 319 -7.36 -7.13 -25.09
C VAL A 319 -8.51 -6.85 -24.10
N SER A 320 -9.77 -7.06 -24.49
CA SER A 320 -10.94 -6.99 -23.60
C SER A 320 -11.14 -8.23 -22.72
N ASP A 321 -10.55 -9.37 -23.11
CA ASP A 321 -10.86 -10.68 -22.53
C ASP A 321 -9.66 -11.25 -21.74
N ILE A 322 -8.57 -10.47 -21.62
CA ILE A 322 -7.42 -10.72 -20.74
C ILE A 322 -7.90 -10.98 -19.31
N ASP A 323 -8.88 -10.19 -18.88
CA ASP A 323 -9.38 -10.10 -17.51
C ASP A 323 -9.97 -11.42 -17.02
N THR A 324 -10.95 -11.92 -17.77
CA THR A 324 -11.63 -13.20 -17.51
C THR A 324 -10.68 -14.37 -17.66
N HIS A 325 -9.90 -14.40 -18.75
CA HIS A 325 -8.94 -15.47 -19.00
C HIS A 325 -7.84 -15.54 -17.93
N LEU A 326 -7.32 -14.41 -17.44
CA LEU A 326 -6.32 -14.41 -16.36
C LEU A 326 -6.93 -14.88 -15.04
N MET A 327 -8.22 -14.57 -14.79
CA MET A 327 -8.93 -15.07 -13.62
C MET A 327 -9.16 -16.58 -13.60
N ASP A 328 -9.30 -17.23 -14.77
CA ASP A 328 -9.35 -18.69 -14.85
C ASP A 328 -8.04 -19.34 -14.36
N HIS A 329 -6.88 -18.72 -14.63
CA HIS A 329 -5.58 -19.21 -14.13
C HIS A 329 -5.32 -18.81 -12.67
N LEU A 330 -5.80 -17.64 -12.24
CA LEU A 330 -5.68 -17.13 -10.86
C LEU A 330 -6.87 -17.59 -9.96
N GLY A 331 -7.56 -18.67 -10.33
CA GLY A 331 -8.81 -19.13 -9.71
C GLY A 331 -8.75 -19.51 -8.22
N THR A 332 -7.58 -19.50 -7.60
CA THR A 332 -7.40 -19.51 -6.13
C THR A 332 -7.91 -18.23 -5.47
N LEU A 333 -7.72 -17.07 -6.12
CA LEU A 333 -8.09 -15.75 -5.61
C LEU A 333 -9.60 -15.46 -5.69
N SER A 334 -10.31 -16.08 -6.64
CA SER A 334 -11.77 -15.93 -6.81
C SER A 334 -12.62 -16.46 -5.65
N LYS A 335 -11.98 -16.98 -4.59
CA LYS A 335 -12.63 -17.49 -3.37
C LYS A 335 -12.46 -16.56 -2.16
N SER A 336 -11.96 -15.34 -2.34
CA SER A 336 -12.10 -14.31 -1.31
C SER A 336 -13.58 -14.02 -1.07
N ASP A 337 -14.08 -14.29 0.14
CA ASP A 337 -15.47 -14.03 0.49
C ASP A 337 -15.88 -12.57 0.21
N SER A 338 -17.15 -12.35 -0.15
CA SER A 338 -17.68 -11.02 -0.45
C SER A 338 -17.60 -10.03 0.72
N SER A 339 -17.34 -10.51 1.93
CA SER A 339 -16.99 -9.70 3.11
C SER A 339 -15.69 -8.90 2.91
N ALA A 340 -14.68 -9.45 2.23
CA ALA A 340 -13.37 -8.80 2.07
C ALA A 340 -13.44 -7.48 1.28
N VAL A 341 -14.40 -7.35 0.34
CA VAL A 341 -14.61 -6.13 -0.45
C VAL A 341 -15.13 -4.99 0.42
N SER A 342 -16.04 -5.28 1.37
CA SER A 342 -16.59 -4.28 2.30
C SER A 342 -15.57 -3.75 3.33
N LEU A 343 -14.40 -4.37 3.42
CA LEU A 343 -13.30 -3.99 4.31
C LEU A 343 -12.25 -3.11 3.61
N LEU A 344 -12.35 -2.90 2.29
CA LEU A 344 -11.45 -1.99 1.57
C LEU A 344 -11.70 -0.53 2.00
N PRO A 345 -10.66 0.27 2.28
CA PRO A 345 -10.81 1.67 2.65
C PRO A 345 -11.10 2.58 1.45
N ASP A 346 -11.87 3.64 1.70
CA ASP A 346 -12.04 4.76 0.78
C ASP A 346 -10.73 5.50 0.51
N GLY A 347 -10.62 6.09 -0.69
CA GLY A 347 -9.54 7.02 -1.01
C GLY A 347 -9.71 8.36 -0.30
N ALA A 348 -8.62 9.13 -0.20
CA ALA A 348 -8.73 10.54 0.16
C ALA A 348 -9.60 11.29 -0.87
N PRO A 349 -10.46 12.23 -0.43
CA PRO A 349 -11.35 12.97 -1.31
C PRO A 349 -10.58 13.92 -2.22
N GLU A 350 -11.13 14.22 -3.40
CA GLU A 350 -10.51 15.05 -4.45
C GLU A 350 -9.95 16.38 -3.93
N TRP A 351 -10.69 17.09 -3.05
CA TRP A 351 -10.22 18.35 -2.46
C TRP A 351 -8.92 18.21 -1.65
N ALA A 352 -8.69 17.05 -1.03
CA ALA A 352 -7.48 16.80 -0.24
C ALA A 352 -6.29 16.46 -1.15
N VAL A 353 -6.55 15.81 -2.29
CA VAL A 353 -5.56 15.55 -3.34
C VAL A 353 -5.14 16.86 -3.99
N ASP A 354 -6.09 17.69 -4.42
CA ASP A 354 -5.83 19.01 -5.01
C ASP A 354 -5.08 19.94 -4.05
N MET A 355 -5.47 19.97 -2.77
CA MET A 355 -4.76 20.74 -1.74
C MET A 355 -3.31 20.27 -1.52
N VAL A 356 -3.01 18.98 -1.70
CA VAL A 356 -1.63 18.44 -1.61
C VAL A 356 -0.81 18.73 -2.87
N GLU A 357 -1.39 18.54 -4.07
CA GLU A 357 -0.65 18.69 -5.33
C GLU A 357 -0.57 20.15 -5.81
N ASN A 358 -1.68 20.89 -5.80
CA ASN A 358 -1.78 22.25 -6.34
C ASN A 358 -1.79 23.35 -5.26
N GLY A 359 -2.13 23.03 -4.01
CA GLY A 359 -2.28 24.00 -2.92
C GLY A 359 -1.01 24.78 -2.53
N VAL A 360 -1.18 25.85 -1.75
CA VAL A 360 -0.07 26.73 -1.31
C VAL A 360 0.40 26.33 0.09
N TRP A 361 1.60 25.74 0.15
CA TRP A 361 2.25 25.28 1.37
C TRP A 361 3.38 26.24 1.75
N LYS A 362 3.08 27.22 2.61
CA LYS A 362 3.97 28.24 3.15
C LYS A 362 3.60 28.52 4.61
N PRO A 363 4.54 28.94 5.50
CA PRO A 363 4.23 29.28 6.90
C PRO A 363 3.11 30.33 7.02
N VAL A 364 2.27 30.17 8.04
CA VAL A 364 1.08 31.00 8.28
C VAL A 364 1.07 31.49 9.73
N GLU A 365 0.54 32.69 9.96
CA GLU A 365 0.23 33.25 11.29
C GLU A 365 -1.12 32.69 11.79
N LEU A 366 -1.08 31.97 12.92
CA LEU A 366 -2.19 31.14 13.42
C LEU A 366 -3.43 31.93 13.83
N ILE A 367 -3.27 33.11 14.44
CA ILE A 367 -4.39 33.92 14.96
C ILE A 367 -5.17 34.51 13.79
N SER A 368 -4.49 35.16 12.84
CA SER A 368 -5.11 35.73 11.63
C SER A 368 -5.76 34.64 10.76
N ALA A 369 -5.16 33.45 10.68
CA ALA A 369 -5.74 32.33 9.93
C ALA A 369 -7.05 31.84 10.57
N THR A 370 -7.08 31.73 11.90
CA THR A 370 -8.29 31.36 12.66
C THR A 370 -9.40 32.38 12.44
N ASP A 371 -9.09 33.67 12.54
CA ASP A 371 -10.03 34.78 12.35
C ASP A 371 -10.59 34.85 10.91
N ILE A 372 -9.77 34.53 9.89
CA ILE A 372 -10.24 34.39 8.49
C ILE A 372 -11.22 33.21 8.32
N MET A 373 -10.98 32.07 8.99
CA MET A 373 -11.89 30.92 8.97
C MET A 373 -13.20 31.22 9.69
N GLU A 374 -13.15 31.83 10.88
CA GLU A 374 -14.35 32.27 11.62
C GLU A 374 -15.20 33.23 10.80
N ARG A 375 -14.57 34.20 10.12
CA ARG A 375 -15.25 35.14 9.23
C ARG A 375 -15.67 34.57 7.87
N ARG A 376 -15.39 33.29 7.59
CA ARG A 376 -15.75 32.56 6.35
C ARG A 376 -15.33 33.28 5.06
N SER A 377 -14.22 34.02 5.11
CA SER A 377 -13.83 34.95 4.05
C SER A 377 -13.01 34.28 2.95
N ALA A 378 -13.66 33.54 2.06
CA ALA A 378 -13.03 32.81 0.95
C ALA A 378 -12.22 33.68 -0.05
N THR A 379 -12.28 35.01 0.08
CA THR A 379 -11.53 35.98 -0.75
C THR A 379 -10.49 36.78 0.05
N ALA A 380 -10.14 36.35 1.27
CA ALA A 380 -9.05 36.95 2.03
C ALA A 380 -7.70 36.32 1.64
N ASP A 381 -6.68 37.15 1.40
CA ASP A 381 -5.31 36.68 1.29
C ASP A 381 -4.90 35.98 2.60
N TRP A 382 -4.32 34.79 2.48
CA TRP A 382 -3.89 34.01 3.62
C TRP A 382 -2.70 34.69 4.33
N PRO A 383 -2.61 34.66 5.67
CA PRO A 383 -1.64 35.44 6.43
C PRO A 383 -0.28 34.72 6.46
N TYR A 384 0.37 34.66 5.30
CA TYR A 384 1.68 34.05 5.13
C TYR A 384 2.78 34.83 5.84
N VAL A 385 3.75 34.13 6.42
CA VAL A 385 4.93 34.71 7.07
C VAL A 385 6.22 34.14 6.51
N GLU A 386 7.27 34.97 6.46
CA GLU A 386 8.60 34.58 6.00
C GLU A 386 9.37 33.90 7.14
N ASP A 387 9.19 32.58 7.27
CA ASP A 387 9.89 31.71 8.20
C ASP A 387 10.55 30.54 7.46
N SER A 388 11.88 30.56 7.35
CA SER A 388 12.64 29.56 6.60
C SER A 388 12.73 28.20 7.29
N GLU A 389 12.61 28.13 8.61
CA GLU A 389 12.66 26.88 9.38
C GLU A 389 11.33 26.12 9.24
N ARG A 390 10.21 26.83 9.49
CA ARG A 390 8.86 26.30 9.26
C ARG A 390 8.64 25.95 7.79
N ALA A 391 9.15 26.74 6.83
CA ALA A 391 8.97 26.47 5.41
C ALA A 391 9.59 25.14 4.95
N GLU A 392 10.81 24.80 5.37
CA GLU A 392 11.44 23.52 4.98
C GLU A 392 10.77 22.31 5.66
N MET A 393 10.25 22.44 6.88
CA MET A 393 9.43 21.39 7.51
C MET A 393 8.07 21.21 6.81
N ILE A 394 7.36 22.29 6.50
CA ILE A 394 6.09 22.29 5.75
C ILE A 394 6.27 21.63 4.37
N LYS A 395 7.38 21.93 3.70
CA LYS A 395 7.80 21.31 2.42
C LYS A 395 8.12 19.80 2.57
N GLY A 396 8.78 19.40 3.66
CA GLY A 396 9.02 17.99 3.99
C GLY A 396 7.73 17.21 4.21
N ILE A 397 6.77 17.80 4.95
CA ILE A 397 5.43 17.25 5.16
C ILE A 397 4.69 17.08 3.83
N ARG A 398 4.64 18.14 3.01
CA ARG A 398 4.00 18.09 1.68
C ARG A 398 4.60 16.98 0.81
N ALA A 399 5.93 16.84 0.78
CA ALA A 399 6.60 15.83 -0.02
C ALA A 399 6.21 14.38 0.37
N ILE A 400 5.92 14.10 1.65
CA ILE A 400 5.41 12.78 2.05
C ILE A 400 3.96 12.61 1.61
N LEU A 401 3.11 13.64 1.75
CA LEU A 401 1.72 13.59 1.28
C LEU A 401 1.64 13.38 -0.24
N GLN A 402 2.49 14.06 -1.02
CA GLN A 402 2.60 13.88 -2.47
C GLN A 402 3.02 12.46 -2.87
N LEU A 403 3.82 11.77 -2.05
CA LEU A 403 4.11 10.35 -2.28
C LEU A 403 2.87 9.46 -2.07
N PHE A 404 1.98 9.80 -1.11
CA PHE A 404 0.73 9.06 -0.91
C PHE A 404 -0.30 9.34 -2.02
N THR A 405 -0.47 10.60 -2.43
CA THR A 405 -1.44 11.00 -3.48
C THR A 405 -0.98 10.56 -4.87
N GLY A 406 0.28 10.77 -5.24
CA GLY A 406 0.85 10.32 -6.52
C GLY A 406 0.88 8.79 -6.71
N ASN A 407 0.78 8.01 -5.62
CA ASN A 407 0.59 6.54 -5.66
C ASN A 407 -0.87 6.11 -5.42
N LYS A 408 -1.84 7.04 -5.41
CA LYS A 408 -3.28 6.81 -5.13
C LYS A 408 -3.55 6.05 -3.82
N CYS A 409 -2.64 6.12 -2.85
CA CYS A 409 -2.64 5.25 -1.66
C CYS A 409 -2.90 5.98 -0.33
N LEU A 410 -3.32 7.25 -0.36
CA LEU A 410 -3.86 7.93 0.83
C LEU A 410 -5.28 7.42 1.12
N ALA A 411 -5.52 6.81 2.28
CA ALA A 411 -6.87 6.44 2.71
C ALA A 411 -7.59 7.62 3.38
N LEU A 412 -8.93 7.64 3.33
CA LEU A 412 -9.74 8.61 4.09
C LEU A 412 -9.45 8.54 5.59
N SER A 413 -9.27 7.34 6.15
CA SER A 413 -8.89 7.14 7.56
C SER A 413 -7.51 7.69 7.90
N ASN A 414 -6.56 7.72 6.95
CA ASN A 414 -5.25 8.36 7.14
C ASN A 414 -5.37 9.88 7.20
N LEU A 415 -6.18 10.46 6.32
CA LEU A 415 -6.49 11.89 6.35
C LEU A 415 -7.19 12.26 7.67
N ASN A 416 -8.21 11.52 8.06
CA ASN A 416 -8.93 11.74 9.32
C ASN A 416 -8.00 11.60 10.55
N ALA A 417 -7.06 10.66 10.54
CA ALA A 417 -6.07 10.50 11.61
C ALA A 417 -5.09 11.69 11.69
N LEU A 418 -4.57 12.15 10.54
CA LEU A 418 -3.74 13.35 10.44
C LEU A 418 -4.50 14.59 10.94
N GLN A 419 -5.75 14.76 10.52
CA GLN A 419 -6.60 15.89 10.92
C GLN A 419 -6.81 15.90 12.44
N ASN A 420 -7.20 14.77 13.03
CA ASN A 420 -7.37 14.64 14.47
C ASN A 420 -6.07 14.89 15.25
N PHE A 421 -4.92 14.48 14.71
CA PHE A 421 -3.61 14.75 15.32
C PHE A 421 -3.25 16.24 15.31
N VAL A 422 -3.47 16.94 14.20
CA VAL A 422 -3.30 18.41 14.12
C VAL A 422 -4.23 19.13 15.10
N ILE A 423 -5.50 18.70 15.20
CA ILE A 423 -6.46 19.25 16.15
C ILE A 423 -6.06 18.97 17.61
N GLU A 424 -5.46 17.81 17.92
CA GLU A 424 -4.88 17.54 19.25
C GLU A 424 -3.70 18.46 19.58
N LEU A 425 -2.82 18.76 18.62
CA LEU A 425 -1.70 19.69 18.81
C LEU A 425 -2.22 21.12 19.08
N LEU A 426 -3.10 21.65 18.23
CA LEU A 426 -3.70 22.97 18.38
C LEU A 426 -4.42 23.13 19.73
N ARG A 427 -5.19 22.12 20.16
CA ARG A 427 -5.85 22.08 21.46
C ARG A 427 -4.85 22.09 22.63
N LYS A 428 -3.75 21.34 22.51
CA LYS A 428 -2.78 21.11 23.59
C LYS A 428 -1.83 22.29 23.82
N TYR A 429 -1.43 22.98 22.75
CA TYR A 429 -0.41 24.04 22.82
C TYR A 429 -0.99 25.45 22.70
N HIS A 430 -2.07 25.64 21.94
CA HIS A 430 -2.64 26.96 21.64
C HIS A 430 -4.02 27.21 22.30
N ASN A 431 -4.56 26.24 23.05
CA ASN A 431 -5.86 26.32 23.76
C ASN A 431 -7.08 26.68 22.88
N ILE A 432 -7.01 26.41 21.57
CA ILE A 432 -8.05 26.80 20.60
C ILE A 432 -9.37 26.04 20.86
N PRO A 433 -10.52 26.74 21.08
CA PRO A 433 -11.81 26.09 21.31
C PRO A 433 -12.43 25.49 20.04
N ILE A 434 -12.91 24.24 20.13
CA ILE A 434 -13.49 23.48 19.01
C ILE A 434 -14.95 23.87 18.71
N SER A 435 -15.51 24.87 19.42
CA SER A 435 -16.90 25.32 19.25
C SER A 435 -17.22 25.97 17.89
N VAL A 436 -16.22 26.18 17.03
CA VAL A 436 -16.40 26.75 15.68
C VAL A 436 -16.48 25.63 14.63
N SER A 437 -17.69 25.14 14.35
CA SER A 437 -18.07 24.50 13.08
C SER A 437 -17.10 23.42 12.54
N THR A 438 -17.20 22.20 13.08
CA THR A 438 -16.36 21.02 12.77
C THR A 438 -16.02 20.82 11.29
N ASP A 439 -17.01 20.95 10.41
CA ASP A 439 -16.87 20.59 8.99
C ASP A 439 -15.94 21.56 8.24
N LEU A 440 -15.99 22.85 8.60
CA LEU A 440 -15.20 23.90 7.96
C LEU A 440 -13.72 23.76 8.29
N TRP A 441 -13.41 23.40 9.54
CA TRP A 441 -12.04 23.15 10.00
C TRP A 441 -11.45 21.92 9.32
N LEU A 442 -12.23 20.84 9.14
CA LEU A 442 -11.76 19.62 8.47
C LEU A 442 -11.26 19.89 7.04
N HIS A 443 -12.03 20.62 6.22
CA HIS A 443 -11.61 21.03 4.88
C HIS A 443 -10.33 21.89 4.87
N HIS A 444 -10.14 22.77 5.85
CA HIS A 444 -8.94 23.59 5.97
C HIS A 444 -7.80 22.96 6.79
N THR A 445 -7.94 21.75 7.34
CA THR A 445 -6.95 21.22 8.30
C THR A 445 -5.58 20.95 7.68
N LEU A 446 -5.51 20.60 6.39
CA LEU A 446 -4.22 20.50 5.68
C LEU A 446 -3.52 21.87 5.57
N GLN A 447 -4.29 22.96 5.47
CA GLN A 447 -3.76 24.33 5.52
C GLN A 447 -3.40 24.75 6.96
N LEU A 448 -4.08 24.22 7.99
CA LEU A 448 -3.73 24.45 9.40
C LEU A 448 -2.39 23.84 9.81
N ILE A 449 -1.91 22.78 9.13
CA ILE A 449 -0.53 22.30 9.30
C ILE A 449 0.45 23.45 9.09
N CYS A 450 0.23 24.27 8.06
CA CYS A 450 1.10 25.41 7.75
C CYS A 450 1.06 26.55 8.80
N SER A 451 0.09 26.54 9.72
CA SER A 451 0.04 27.47 10.87
C SER A 451 0.65 26.91 12.16
N LEU A 452 1.09 25.64 12.19
CA LEU A 452 1.78 25.04 13.34
C LEU A 452 3.20 25.61 13.53
N GLU A 453 3.70 25.55 14.76
CA GLU A 453 5.06 25.95 15.12
C GLU A 453 6.11 24.87 14.83
N ALA A 454 7.39 25.25 14.77
CA ALA A 454 8.52 24.34 14.51
C ALA A 454 8.47 22.97 15.24
N PRO A 455 8.31 22.88 16.58
CA PRO A 455 8.23 21.59 17.28
C PRO A 455 6.96 20.79 16.96
N GLU A 456 5.87 21.44 16.54
CA GLU A 456 4.59 20.81 16.20
C GLU A 456 4.62 20.27 14.77
N LEU A 457 5.21 21.02 13.84
CA LEU A 457 5.52 20.57 12.48
C LEU A 457 6.40 19.31 12.51
N ASN A 458 7.43 19.27 13.37
CA ASN A 458 8.27 18.10 13.52
C ASN A 458 7.50 16.86 14.04
N LEU A 459 6.48 17.05 14.89
CA LEU A 459 5.58 15.95 15.32
C LEU A 459 4.68 15.47 14.18
N VAL A 460 4.17 16.37 13.33
CA VAL A 460 3.38 16.00 12.13
C VAL A 460 4.26 15.28 11.10
N LEU A 461 5.50 15.73 10.91
CA LEU A 461 6.47 15.07 10.05
C LEU A 461 6.78 13.65 10.53
N GLN A 462 7.05 13.45 11.83
CA GLN A 462 7.27 12.14 12.43
C GLN A 462 6.06 11.21 12.23
N PHE A 463 4.83 11.70 12.48
CA PHE A 463 3.60 10.93 12.26
C PHE A 463 3.47 10.43 10.81
N LEU A 464 3.78 11.29 9.83
CA LEU A 464 3.73 10.93 8.41
C LEU A 464 4.88 10.03 7.97
N GLU A 465 6.08 10.21 8.53
CA GLU A 465 7.20 9.27 8.33
C GLU A 465 6.87 7.90 8.90
N ASP A 466 6.32 7.81 10.12
CA ASP A 466 5.93 6.55 10.75
C ASP A 466 4.84 5.83 9.93
N LEU A 467 3.82 6.54 9.46
CA LEU A 467 2.79 5.96 8.59
C LEU A 467 3.36 5.48 7.26
N ALA A 468 4.18 6.29 6.58
CA ALA A 468 4.86 5.94 5.34
C ALA A 468 5.87 4.78 5.52
N ASN A 469 6.44 4.65 6.73
CA ASN A 469 7.30 3.55 7.11
C ASN A 469 6.49 2.27 7.36
N VAL A 470 5.31 2.33 7.97
CA VAL A 470 4.45 1.16 8.23
C VAL A 470 3.94 0.54 6.93
N CYS A 471 3.38 1.34 6.01
CA CYS A 471 2.92 0.85 4.70
C CYS A 471 4.02 0.70 3.64
N ALA A 472 5.30 0.89 4.03
CA ALA A 472 6.47 0.81 3.15
C ALA A 472 6.39 1.67 1.87
N LEU A 473 5.73 2.84 1.95
CA LEU A 473 5.51 3.79 0.84
C LEU A 473 6.81 4.14 0.08
N ARG A 474 7.91 4.33 0.82
CA ARG A 474 9.24 4.62 0.24
C ARG A 474 9.77 3.49 -0.66
N CYS A 475 9.32 2.24 -0.48
CA CYS A 475 9.63 1.15 -1.40
C CYS A 475 8.72 1.12 -2.64
N LEU A 476 7.49 1.64 -2.56
CA LEU A 476 6.57 1.76 -3.70
C LEU A 476 6.99 2.90 -4.64
N GLY A 477 7.27 4.10 -4.11
CA GLY A 477 7.73 5.27 -4.88
C GLY A 477 9.13 5.12 -5.54
N ASN A 478 9.75 3.95 -5.42
CA ASN A 478 10.97 3.54 -6.15
C ASN A 478 10.65 2.51 -7.27
N ILE A 479 9.41 2.50 -7.75
CA ILE A 479 8.91 1.71 -8.88
C ILE A 479 8.35 2.71 -9.89
N ALA A 480 8.40 2.36 -11.18
CA ALA A 480 7.83 3.17 -12.25
C ALA A 480 6.35 3.49 -11.93
N SER A 481 5.98 4.77 -11.98
CA SER A 481 4.62 5.24 -11.72
C SER A 481 3.62 4.65 -12.73
N GLU A 482 2.33 4.75 -12.43
CA GLU A 482 1.29 4.32 -13.37
C GLU A 482 1.46 5.02 -14.74
N GLU A 483 1.91 6.28 -14.73
CA GLU A 483 2.19 7.08 -15.92
C GLU A 483 3.50 6.67 -16.64
N ASP A 484 4.59 6.38 -15.93
CA ASP A 484 5.81 5.80 -16.52
C ASP A 484 5.51 4.47 -17.21
N VAL A 485 4.69 3.63 -16.56
CA VAL A 485 4.24 2.33 -17.07
C VAL A 485 3.38 2.53 -18.31
N ARG A 486 2.39 3.42 -18.26
CA ARG A 486 1.52 3.79 -19.41
C ARG A 486 2.33 4.43 -20.56
N GLY A 487 3.38 5.18 -20.26
CA GLY A 487 4.34 5.73 -21.22
C GLY A 487 5.21 4.66 -21.89
N ASN A 488 5.70 3.67 -21.14
CA ASN A 488 6.41 2.53 -21.71
C ASN A 488 5.46 1.58 -22.48
N MET A 489 4.18 1.48 -22.07
CA MET A 489 3.12 0.80 -22.84
C MET A 489 2.90 1.51 -24.19
N TRP A 490 3.04 2.83 -24.24
CA TRP A 490 3.06 3.59 -25.49
C TRP A 490 4.22 3.20 -26.42
N PHE A 491 5.38 2.85 -25.85
CA PHE A 491 6.58 2.46 -26.59
C PHE A 491 6.49 1.05 -27.20
N TRP A 492 5.87 0.08 -26.52
CA TRP A 492 5.83 -1.33 -26.93
C TRP A 492 4.46 -1.83 -27.44
N GLY A 493 3.34 -1.18 -27.09
CA GLY A 493 1.98 -1.63 -27.40
C GLY A 493 1.12 -0.68 -28.26
N ASN A 494 1.57 0.57 -28.48
CA ASN A 494 0.93 1.55 -29.36
C ASN A 494 1.93 2.04 -30.43
N VAL A 495 2.17 1.20 -31.44
CA VAL A 495 2.94 1.60 -32.63
C VAL A 495 2.24 2.80 -33.29
N ARG A 496 2.92 3.96 -33.34
CA ARG A 496 2.30 5.24 -33.75
C ARG A 496 1.82 5.23 -35.19
N GLU A 497 2.51 4.54 -36.08
CA GLU A 497 2.16 4.41 -37.48
C GLU A 497 1.04 3.38 -37.68
N ARG A 498 -0.04 3.77 -38.37
CA ARG A 498 -1.13 2.85 -38.74
C ARG A 498 -0.88 2.24 -40.11
N VAL A 499 -1.14 0.94 -40.16
CA VAL A 499 -1.01 0.10 -41.36
C VAL A 499 -2.31 -0.69 -41.48
N PHE A 500 -2.97 -0.61 -42.62
CA PHE A 500 -4.22 -1.34 -42.88
C PHE A 500 -4.05 -2.28 -44.08
N PHE A 501 -4.87 -3.32 -44.20
CA PHE A 501 -5.02 -4.04 -45.47
C PHE A 501 -5.95 -3.28 -46.41
N SER A 502 -5.76 -3.42 -47.72
CA SER A 502 -6.85 -3.19 -48.67
C SER A 502 -7.93 -4.26 -48.55
N SER A 503 -9.15 -3.96 -49.01
CA SER A 503 -10.32 -4.85 -48.96
C SER A 503 -10.08 -6.27 -49.50
N ASP A 504 -9.20 -6.41 -50.49
CA ASP A 504 -8.78 -7.67 -51.12
C ASP A 504 -7.61 -8.39 -50.41
N PHE A 505 -7.09 -7.83 -49.32
CA PHE A 505 -5.86 -8.28 -48.63
C PHE A 505 -4.63 -8.45 -49.55
N SER A 506 -4.56 -7.77 -50.71
CA SER A 506 -3.40 -7.85 -51.62
C SER A 506 -2.27 -6.85 -51.30
N ALA A 507 -2.60 -5.80 -50.54
CA ALA A 507 -1.66 -4.74 -50.18
C ALA A 507 -1.85 -4.24 -48.75
N LEU A 508 -0.75 -3.73 -48.19
CA LEU A 508 -0.72 -2.92 -46.99
C LEU A 508 -0.79 -1.44 -47.37
N LEU A 509 -1.57 -0.67 -46.61
CA LEU A 509 -1.83 0.76 -46.77
C LEU A 509 -1.20 1.49 -45.57
N PHE A 510 -0.17 2.29 -45.82
CA PHE A 510 0.46 3.10 -44.78
C PHE A 510 -0.27 4.45 -44.63
N ASP A 511 -0.76 4.74 -43.42
CA ASP A 511 -1.42 6.02 -43.10
C ASP A 511 -0.38 7.07 -42.67
N ASN A 512 -0.25 8.13 -43.48
CA ASN A 512 0.71 9.20 -43.27
C ASN A 512 0.17 10.39 -42.43
N ARG A 513 -1.10 10.39 -42.01
CA ARG A 513 -1.68 11.49 -41.20
C ARG A 513 -0.98 11.68 -39.85
N LEU A 514 -0.59 10.58 -39.22
CA LEU A 514 0.08 10.57 -37.91
C LEU A 514 1.52 11.09 -37.98
N LEU A 515 2.07 11.30 -39.18
CA LEU A 515 3.33 12.04 -39.41
C LEU A 515 3.12 13.57 -39.50
N ARG A 516 1.89 14.06 -39.28
CA ARG A 516 1.49 15.49 -39.32
C ARG A 516 0.92 16.02 -38.00
N GLU A 517 0.87 15.20 -36.95
CA GLU A 517 0.26 15.55 -35.64
C GLU A 517 -1.27 15.83 -35.72
N GLU A 518 -1.94 15.39 -36.79
CA GLU A 518 -3.40 15.44 -36.91
C GLU A 518 -4.07 14.54 -35.84
N THR A 519 -5.15 15.03 -35.22
CA THR A 519 -5.90 14.28 -34.20
C THR A 519 -6.69 13.13 -34.83
N VAL A 520 -6.37 11.89 -34.43
CA VAL A 520 -7.03 10.67 -34.88
C VAL A 520 -7.55 9.89 -33.67
N GLU A 521 -8.71 9.23 -33.82
CA GLU A 521 -9.31 8.30 -32.85
C GLU A 521 -8.27 7.36 -32.22
N PRO A 522 -8.40 6.98 -30.94
CA PRO A 522 -7.42 6.13 -30.26
C PRO A 522 -7.14 4.84 -31.03
N ASP A 523 -5.87 4.49 -31.20
CA ASP A 523 -5.47 3.34 -32.01
C ASP A 523 -5.68 2.02 -31.27
N ILE A 524 -6.75 1.30 -31.63
CA ILE A 524 -7.05 -0.02 -31.09
C ILE A 524 -6.16 -1.12 -31.75
N GLY A 525 -5.36 -0.76 -32.77
CA GLY A 525 -4.49 -1.67 -33.50
C GLY A 525 -5.22 -2.43 -34.62
N ASN A 526 -6.29 -1.84 -35.16
CA ASN A 526 -7.11 -2.43 -36.22
C ASN A 526 -6.28 -2.60 -37.51
N ALA A 527 -6.39 -3.77 -38.13
CA ALA A 527 -5.74 -4.08 -39.40
C ALA A 527 -6.62 -3.77 -40.62
N VAL A 528 -7.89 -3.45 -40.43
CA VAL A 528 -8.87 -3.14 -41.51
C VAL A 528 -9.62 -1.84 -41.18
N LEU A 529 -9.99 -1.08 -42.20
CA LEU A 529 -10.80 0.12 -42.08
C LEU A 529 -12.29 -0.25 -41.87
N THR A 530 -12.93 0.34 -40.87
CA THR A 530 -14.33 0.05 -40.48
C THR A 530 -15.39 0.78 -41.30
N SER A 531 -15.01 1.65 -42.25
CA SER A 531 -15.91 2.29 -43.20
C SER A 531 -15.26 2.46 -44.58
N GLY A 532 -16.07 2.67 -45.62
CA GLY A 532 -15.70 2.62 -47.04
C GLY A 532 -14.78 3.74 -47.56
N ALA A 533 -13.94 4.33 -46.70
CA ALA A 533 -13.03 5.42 -47.02
C ALA A 533 -11.76 4.98 -47.78
N GLU A 534 -11.86 4.07 -48.77
CA GLU A 534 -10.71 3.67 -49.61
C GLU A 534 -10.13 4.85 -50.43
N ASP A 535 -10.93 5.89 -50.71
CA ASP A 535 -10.47 7.14 -51.33
C ASP A 535 -9.97 8.18 -50.30
N GLY A 536 -10.19 7.93 -49.01
CA GLY A 536 -9.78 8.76 -47.87
C GLY A 536 -8.29 8.74 -47.55
N VAL A 537 -7.44 8.30 -48.48
CA VAL A 537 -5.99 8.44 -48.33
C VAL A 537 -5.66 9.93 -48.35
N ALA A 538 -5.16 10.40 -47.21
CA ALA A 538 -4.91 11.79 -46.89
C ALA A 538 -4.00 12.51 -47.88
N ASP A 539 -3.99 13.83 -47.74
CA ASP A 539 -3.12 14.72 -48.50
C ASP A 539 -1.68 14.17 -48.57
N CYS A 540 -1.23 13.92 -49.80
CA CYS A 540 0.10 13.38 -50.09
C CYS A 540 1.15 14.48 -50.27
N GLU A 541 0.81 15.77 -50.15
CA GLU A 541 1.71 16.85 -50.57
C GLU A 541 2.92 17.03 -49.63
N SER A 542 2.74 16.87 -48.31
CA SER A 542 3.82 16.97 -47.30
C SER A 542 5.03 16.05 -47.57
N ASP A 543 6.23 16.54 -47.24
CA ASP A 543 7.50 15.81 -47.30
C ASP A 543 7.87 15.10 -45.97
N ALA A 544 7.01 15.17 -44.94
CA ALA A 544 7.23 14.52 -43.64
C ALA A 544 7.55 13.02 -43.78
N ILE A 545 6.92 12.33 -44.73
CA ILE A 545 7.21 10.92 -45.05
C ILE A 545 8.65 10.71 -45.57
N VAL A 546 9.22 11.65 -46.33
CA VAL A 546 10.63 11.58 -46.78
C VAL A 546 11.57 11.75 -45.58
N SER A 547 11.23 12.64 -44.65
CA SER A 547 11.99 12.84 -43.42
C SER A 547 11.93 11.61 -42.50
N TRP A 548 10.75 10.99 -42.34
CA TRP A 548 10.56 9.74 -41.59
C TRP A 548 11.32 8.56 -42.21
N LEU A 549 11.29 8.39 -43.53
CA LEU A 549 11.98 7.30 -44.26
C LEU A 549 13.50 7.29 -44.04
N TRP A 550 14.12 8.46 -43.79
CA TRP A 550 15.56 8.60 -43.50
C TRP A 550 15.90 8.93 -42.04
N THR A 551 14.93 8.98 -41.13
CA THR A 551 15.24 9.02 -39.70
C THR A 551 15.90 7.71 -39.28
N GLU A 552 17.00 7.78 -38.52
CA GLU A 552 17.70 6.60 -38.00
C GLU A 552 16.77 5.73 -37.13
N GLY A 553 17.08 4.44 -37.05
CA GLY A 553 16.27 3.43 -36.36
C GLY A 553 16.86 2.03 -36.53
N PRO A 554 16.31 1.02 -35.83
CA PRO A 554 16.85 -0.34 -35.87
C PRO A 554 16.77 -0.95 -37.27
N THR A 555 17.78 -1.75 -37.61
CA THR A 555 17.74 -2.56 -38.84
C THR A 555 16.65 -3.64 -38.75
N ILE A 556 16.26 -4.19 -39.89
CA ILE A 556 15.29 -5.30 -39.96
C ILE A 556 15.76 -6.50 -39.12
N GLU A 557 17.06 -6.80 -39.13
CA GLU A 557 17.63 -7.94 -38.39
C GLU A 557 17.64 -7.71 -36.87
N GLU A 558 18.01 -6.51 -36.42
CA GLU A 558 17.93 -6.12 -35.00
C GLU A 558 16.49 -6.11 -34.48
N GLN A 559 15.54 -5.60 -35.27
CA GLN A 559 14.13 -5.54 -34.89
C GLN A 559 13.51 -6.95 -34.80
N ILE A 560 13.77 -7.81 -35.78
CA ILE A 560 13.26 -9.19 -35.78
C ILE A 560 13.90 -10.01 -34.66
N LYS A 561 15.21 -9.84 -34.40
CA LYS A 561 15.87 -10.47 -33.24
C LYS A 561 15.23 -10.01 -31.92
N THR A 562 14.95 -8.71 -31.78
CA THR A 562 14.31 -8.14 -30.58
C THR A 562 12.90 -8.69 -30.40
N TRP A 563 12.10 -8.74 -31.47
CA TRP A 563 10.75 -9.33 -31.48
C TRP A 563 10.76 -10.81 -31.04
N THR A 564 11.68 -11.61 -31.59
CA THR A 564 11.81 -13.03 -31.23
C THR A 564 12.18 -13.20 -29.75
N SER A 565 13.24 -12.53 -29.28
CA SER A 565 13.66 -12.67 -27.87
C SER A 565 12.64 -12.12 -26.86
N LEU A 566 11.81 -11.14 -27.23
CA LEU A 566 10.68 -10.70 -26.41
C LEU A 566 9.57 -11.75 -26.30
N ARG A 567 9.30 -12.52 -27.37
CA ARG A 567 8.35 -13.65 -27.36
C ARG A 567 8.89 -14.89 -26.65
N GLU A 568 10.20 -15.11 -26.69
CA GLU A 568 10.86 -16.20 -25.96
C GLU A 568 10.92 -15.91 -24.45
N ALA A 569 11.11 -14.65 -24.05
CA ALA A 569 11.19 -14.25 -22.66
C ALA A 569 9.83 -13.96 -21.99
N SER A 570 8.77 -13.63 -22.74
CA SER A 570 7.49 -13.24 -22.14
C SER A 570 6.85 -14.29 -21.22
N PRO A 571 6.87 -15.61 -21.50
CA PRO A 571 6.19 -16.57 -20.63
C PRO A 571 6.84 -16.68 -19.24
N SER A 572 8.17 -16.65 -19.16
CA SER A 572 8.87 -16.67 -17.87
C SER A 572 8.69 -15.35 -17.11
N GLN A 573 8.76 -14.21 -17.79
CA GLN A 573 8.54 -12.89 -17.19
C GLN A 573 7.10 -12.72 -16.68
N GLY A 574 6.10 -13.12 -17.48
CA GLY A 574 4.69 -13.07 -17.08
C GLY A 574 4.39 -14.00 -15.91
N MET A 575 4.92 -15.22 -15.90
CA MET A 575 4.80 -16.13 -14.75
C MET A 575 5.52 -15.63 -13.48
N GLU A 576 6.58 -14.83 -13.59
CA GLU A 576 7.16 -14.13 -12.43
C GLU A 576 6.24 -13.00 -11.92
N PHE A 577 5.59 -12.24 -12.81
CA PHE A 577 4.60 -11.23 -12.41
C PHE A 577 3.32 -11.84 -11.83
N TYR A 578 2.80 -12.94 -12.38
CA TYR A 578 1.59 -13.60 -11.83
C TYR A 578 1.82 -14.11 -10.39
N LYS A 579 3.03 -14.59 -10.07
CA LYS A 579 3.40 -14.94 -8.68
C LYS A 579 3.48 -13.72 -7.76
N VAL A 580 3.87 -12.55 -8.28
CA VAL A 580 3.82 -11.30 -7.52
C VAL A 580 2.38 -10.85 -7.31
N VAL A 581 1.49 -11.01 -8.30
CA VAL A 581 0.04 -10.79 -8.14
C VAL A 581 -0.56 -11.72 -7.08
N GLU A 582 -0.20 -13.01 -7.10
CA GLU A 582 -0.65 -13.99 -6.09
C GLU A 582 -0.19 -13.59 -4.67
N ASP A 583 1.12 -13.32 -4.47
CA ASP A 583 1.67 -12.82 -3.20
C ASP A 583 0.97 -11.52 -2.73
N GLU A 584 0.73 -10.57 -3.63
CA GLU A 584 0.10 -9.27 -3.31
C GLU A 584 -1.38 -9.42 -2.94
N CYS A 585 -2.12 -10.33 -3.60
CA CYS A 585 -3.51 -10.63 -3.29
C CYS A 585 -3.69 -11.46 -2.01
N CYS A 586 -2.82 -12.45 -1.74
CA CYS A 586 -2.82 -13.17 -0.46
C CYS A 586 -2.57 -12.22 0.72
N ARG A 587 -1.62 -11.29 0.58
CA ARG A 587 -1.37 -10.25 1.59
C ARG A 587 -2.56 -9.30 1.76
N LEU A 588 -3.20 -8.88 0.65
CA LEU A 588 -4.41 -8.05 0.68
C LEU A 588 -5.52 -8.72 1.50
N HIS A 589 -5.80 -10.00 1.21
CA HIS A 589 -6.83 -10.77 1.92
C HIS A 589 -6.55 -10.85 3.43
N CYS A 590 -5.32 -11.22 3.82
CA CYS A 590 -4.91 -11.28 5.22
C CYS A 590 -5.07 -9.93 5.95
N MET A 591 -4.79 -8.80 5.28
CA MET A 591 -4.97 -7.47 5.87
C MET A 591 -6.45 -7.07 5.99
N CYS A 592 -7.29 -7.48 5.03
CA CYS A 592 -8.74 -7.31 5.14
C CYS A 592 -9.32 -8.14 6.31
N GLU A 593 -9.00 -9.44 6.40
CA GLU A 593 -9.42 -10.29 7.53
C GLU A 593 -9.02 -9.67 8.87
N ARG A 594 -7.75 -9.26 8.98
CA ARG A 594 -7.21 -8.59 10.17
C ARG A 594 -7.96 -7.31 10.51
N LYS A 595 -8.22 -6.42 9.54
CA LYS A 595 -9.06 -5.22 9.75
C LYS A 595 -10.45 -5.60 10.25
N GLY A 596 -11.05 -6.64 9.69
CA GLY A 596 -12.31 -7.23 10.17
C GLY A 596 -12.24 -7.64 11.65
N THR A 597 -11.13 -8.22 12.12
CA THR A 597 -10.98 -8.55 13.54
C THR A 597 -10.93 -7.32 14.46
N TYR A 598 -10.33 -6.20 14.04
CA TYR A 598 -10.32 -4.97 14.85
C TYR A 598 -11.68 -4.27 14.87
N LEU A 599 -12.38 -4.18 13.73
CA LEU A 599 -13.70 -3.55 13.66
C LEU A 599 -14.73 -4.20 14.60
N ARG A 600 -14.61 -5.50 14.88
CA ARG A 600 -15.42 -6.20 15.90
C ARG A 600 -15.31 -5.59 17.31
N TYR A 601 -14.21 -4.91 17.64
CA TYR A 601 -13.99 -4.28 18.95
C TYR A 601 -14.43 -2.80 19.01
N GLU A 602 -14.77 -2.17 17.88
CA GLU A 602 -15.13 -0.75 17.83
C GLU A 602 -16.40 -0.48 18.65
N LYS A 603 -17.53 -1.09 18.27
CA LYS A 603 -18.81 -0.96 18.97
C LYS A 603 -18.74 -1.43 20.45
N PRO A 604 -18.16 -2.60 20.81
CA PRO A 604 -17.90 -2.95 22.20
C PRO A 604 -17.14 -1.90 23.02
N LEU A 605 -16.18 -1.21 22.42
CA LEU A 605 -15.42 -0.15 23.09
C LEU A 605 -16.25 1.14 23.27
N GLU A 606 -17.22 1.38 22.39
CA GLU A 606 -18.23 2.44 22.56
C GLU A 606 -19.28 2.07 23.62
N ASN A 607 -19.70 0.81 23.71
CA ASN A 607 -20.56 0.31 24.79
C ASN A 607 -19.89 0.56 26.16
N VAL A 608 -18.59 0.23 26.27
CA VAL A 608 -17.82 0.44 27.51
C VAL A 608 -17.58 1.92 27.84
N GLU A 609 -17.38 2.79 26.85
CA GLU A 609 -17.30 4.24 27.09
C GLU A 609 -18.65 4.84 27.48
N SER A 610 -19.74 4.45 26.81
CA SER A 610 -21.09 4.99 27.07
C SER A 610 -21.61 4.61 28.47
N LEU A 611 -21.32 3.41 28.98
CA LEU A 611 -21.60 3.03 30.37
C LEU A 611 -21.01 4.01 31.40
N CYS A 612 -19.75 4.46 31.20
CA CYS A 612 -19.11 5.45 32.06
C CYS A 612 -19.69 6.87 31.86
N VAL A 613 -20.03 7.25 30.62
CA VAL A 613 -20.61 8.56 30.31
C VAL A 613 -22.03 8.71 30.87
N ASP A 614 -22.87 7.68 30.74
CA ASP A 614 -24.23 7.66 31.28
C ASP A 614 -24.24 7.66 32.81
N GLU A 615 -23.25 7.04 33.46
CA GLU A 615 -23.09 7.18 34.91
C GLU A 615 -22.75 8.61 35.31
N ASN A 616 -21.83 9.26 34.59
CA ASN A 616 -21.52 10.68 34.82
C ASN A 616 -22.75 11.59 34.70
N ARG A 617 -23.75 11.20 33.91
CA ARG A 617 -25.05 11.89 33.81
C ARG A 617 -26.02 11.59 34.96
N LYS A 618 -25.84 10.49 35.71
CA LYS A 618 -26.71 10.07 36.83
C LYS A 618 -26.23 10.54 38.21
N ARG A 619 -24.97 10.98 38.34
CA ARG A 619 -24.34 11.32 39.64
C ARG A 619 -25.04 12.41 40.46
N GLU A 620 -26.00 13.14 39.89
CA GLU A 620 -26.83 14.11 40.62
C GLU A 620 -27.79 13.46 41.63
N GLN A 621 -28.04 12.14 41.58
CA GLN A 621 -28.94 11.45 42.52
C GLN A 621 -28.27 10.37 43.40
N ILE A 622 -27.45 9.49 42.83
CA ILE A 622 -26.55 8.51 43.48
C ILE A 622 -25.47 8.18 42.45
N SER A 623 -24.23 7.90 42.88
CA SER A 623 -23.12 7.56 41.97
C SER A 623 -22.45 6.25 42.35
N GLN A 624 -22.25 5.38 41.36
CA GLN A 624 -21.39 4.21 41.40
C GLN A 624 -20.02 4.55 40.77
N GLY A 625 -18.93 3.98 41.31
CA GLY A 625 -17.60 4.09 40.70
C GLY A 625 -17.49 3.26 39.41
N TYR A 626 -16.68 3.72 38.46
CA TYR A 626 -16.53 3.04 37.16
C TYR A 626 -16.00 1.62 37.32
N ALA A 627 -15.09 1.37 38.27
CA ALA A 627 -14.55 0.03 38.55
C ALA A 627 -15.66 -0.98 38.90
N SER A 628 -16.59 -0.63 39.80
CA SER A 628 -17.76 -1.46 40.09
C SER A 628 -18.73 -1.59 38.93
N LEU A 629 -18.92 -0.56 38.09
CA LEU A 629 -19.80 -0.67 36.91
C LEU A 629 -19.24 -1.65 35.88
N LEU A 630 -17.95 -1.53 35.56
CA LEU A 630 -17.27 -2.46 34.66
C LEU A 630 -17.26 -3.89 35.22
N PHE A 631 -17.13 -4.06 36.54
CA PHE A 631 -17.24 -5.36 37.19
C PHE A 631 -18.65 -5.97 37.11
N ASN A 632 -19.70 -5.18 37.35
CA ASN A 632 -21.08 -5.65 37.22
C ASN A 632 -21.36 -6.08 35.77
N ARG A 633 -21.00 -5.24 34.80
CA ARG A 633 -21.13 -5.53 33.36
C ARG A 633 -20.35 -6.77 32.93
N TRP A 634 -19.15 -6.95 33.46
CA TRP A 634 -18.33 -8.13 33.22
C TRP A 634 -18.98 -9.41 33.77
N LYS A 635 -19.58 -9.36 34.97
CA LYS A 635 -20.34 -10.51 35.52
C LYS A 635 -21.63 -10.82 34.73
N GLU A 636 -22.36 -9.82 34.26
CA GLU A 636 -23.49 -10.01 33.34
C GLU A 636 -23.05 -10.79 32.10
N LEU A 637 -22.04 -10.27 31.39
CA LEU A 637 -21.55 -10.82 30.14
C LEU A 637 -20.96 -12.22 30.31
N GLU A 638 -20.19 -12.47 31.37
CA GLU A 638 -19.63 -13.80 31.65
C GLU A 638 -20.70 -14.83 32.05
N SER A 639 -21.82 -14.41 32.65
CA SER A 639 -22.97 -15.29 32.91
C SER A 639 -23.78 -15.67 31.66
N VAL A 640 -23.58 -14.95 30.55
CA VAL A 640 -24.30 -15.13 29.27
C VAL A 640 -23.39 -15.72 28.18
N SER A 641 -22.07 -15.56 28.29
CA SER A 641 -21.12 -16.08 27.29
C SER A 641 -21.04 -17.61 27.30
N GLY A 642 -21.54 -18.23 26.22
CA GLY A 642 -21.12 -19.59 25.84
C GLY A 642 -19.78 -19.58 25.08
N ASP A 643 -19.43 -20.70 24.45
CA ASP A 643 -18.17 -20.89 23.70
C ASP A 643 -18.07 -20.06 22.40
N ASP A 644 -18.99 -19.14 22.14
CA ASP A 644 -18.97 -18.25 20.96
C ASP A 644 -18.00 -17.07 21.16
N ASP A 645 -16.74 -17.39 20.91
CA ASP A 645 -15.57 -16.50 20.98
C ASP A 645 -15.60 -15.40 19.89
N GLU A 646 -16.56 -15.39 18.96
CA GLU A 646 -16.73 -14.37 17.91
C GLU A 646 -17.74 -13.25 18.27
N SER A 647 -18.47 -13.42 19.37
CA SER A 647 -19.60 -12.57 19.77
C SER A 647 -19.22 -11.16 20.28
N GLU A 648 -20.13 -10.19 20.14
CA GLU A 648 -19.95 -8.81 20.62
C GLU A 648 -19.65 -8.75 22.13
N GLY A 649 -20.29 -9.62 22.92
CA GLY A 649 -20.05 -9.74 24.35
C GLY A 649 -18.66 -10.29 24.71
N ALA A 650 -18.10 -11.21 23.91
CA ALA A 650 -16.73 -11.68 24.10
C ALA A 650 -15.70 -10.56 23.86
N ALA A 651 -15.91 -9.73 22.84
CA ALA A 651 -15.09 -8.55 22.58
C ALA A 651 -15.23 -7.48 23.69
N GLU A 652 -16.43 -7.26 24.23
CA GLU A 652 -16.66 -6.35 25.36
C GLU A 652 -15.93 -6.83 26.64
N LEU A 653 -15.95 -8.15 26.91
CA LEU A 653 -15.22 -8.77 28.02
C LEU A 653 -13.69 -8.63 27.90
N ASP A 654 -13.12 -8.78 26.70
CA ASP A 654 -11.70 -8.54 26.40
C ASP A 654 -11.29 -7.08 26.71
N ILE A 655 -12.12 -6.12 26.31
CA ILE A 655 -11.91 -4.69 26.54
C ILE A 655 -11.97 -4.35 28.04
N ILE A 656 -13.01 -4.81 28.75
CA ILE A 656 -13.15 -4.57 30.20
C ILE A 656 -11.95 -5.18 30.95
N TRP A 657 -11.55 -6.40 30.60
CA TRP A 657 -10.35 -7.04 31.15
C TRP A 657 -9.10 -6.19 30.91
N SER A 658 -8.92 -5.65 29.71
CA SER A 658 -7.75 -4.84 29.38
C SER A 658 -7.72 -3.50 30.11
N ILE A 659 -8.87 -2.81 30.24
CA ILE A 659 -9.01 -1.56 31.00
C ILE A 659 -8.70 -1.79 32.49
N MET A 660 -9.38 -2.76 33.11
CA MET A 660 -9.22 -3.07 34.53
C MET A 660 -7.81 -3.58 34.86
N LYS A 661 -7.11 -4.13 33.87
CA LYS A 661 -5.68 -4.46 33.99
C LYS A 661 -4.76 -3.24 33.89
N GLU A 662 -5.03 -2.29 33.00
CA GLU A 662 -4.20 -1.07 32.83
C GLU A 662 -4.39 -0.04 33.95
N SER A 663 -5.54 -0.01 34.62
CA SER A 663 -5.76 0.83 35.81
C SER A 663 -5.26 0.14 37.08
N GLU A 664 -4.43 0.82 37.87
CA GLU A 664 -3.89 0.30 39.15
C GLU A 664 -4.52 0.98 40.38
N THR A 665 -4.81 2.28 40.31
CA THR A 665 -5.51 3.03 41.36
C THR A 665 -7.02 2.82 41.34
N LEU A 666 -7.57 2.40 40.19
CA LEU A 666 -9.01 2.19 39.93
C LEU A 666 -9.87 3.46 40.10
N THR A 667 -9.25 4.64 40.07
CA THR A 667 -9.98 5.91 40.04
C THR A 667 -10.70 6.10 38.70
N ASP A 668 -11.88 6.72 38.73
CA ASP A 668 -12.68 6.99 37.53
C ASP A 668 -11.90 7.73 36.44
N SER A 669 -10.99 8.63 36.84
CA SER A 669 -10.08 9.35 35.95
C SER A 669 -9.06 8.42 35.26
N GLU A 670 -8.44 7.50 36.01
CA GLU A 670 -7.51 6.52 35.45
C GLU A 670 -8.21 5.53 34.50
N ILE A 671 -9.43 5.10 34.84
CA ILE A 671 -10.25 4.22 34.00
C ILE A 671 -10.66 4.96 32.71
N GLN A 672 -11.11 6.22 32.79
CA GLN A 672 -11.39 7.02 31.60
C GLN A 672 -10.15 7.23 30.72
N MET A 673 -8.97 7.39 31.33
CA MET A 673 -7.71 7.46 30.59
C MET A 673 -7.32 6.11 29.96
N ALA A 674 -7.62 4.98 30.60
CA ALA A 674 -7.43 3.66 30.00
C ALA A 674 -8.37 3.44 28.80
N ILE A 675 -9.67 3.78 28.90
CA ILE A 675 -10.63 3.75 27.78
C ILE A 675 -10.11 4.58 26.60
N LYS A 676 -9.66 5.82 26.85
CA LYS A 676 -9.08 6.71 25.81
C LYS A 676 -7.82 6.13 25.18
N ARG A 677 -6.97 5.40 25.93
CA ARG A 677 -5.80 4.67 25.39
C ARG A 677 -6.22 3.48 24.52
N GLN A 678 -7.28 2.75 24.89
CA GLN A 678 -7.83 1.69 24.02
C GLN A 678 -8.36 2.29 22.71
N LYS A 679 -9.20 3.35 22.77
CA LYS A 679 -9.75 3.98 21.55
C LYS A 679 -8.64 4.50 20.63
N LYS A 680 -7.60 5.14 21.18
CA LYS A 680 -6.47 5.63 20.39
C LYS A 680 -5.64 4.51 19.75
N ARG A 681 -5.43 3.38 20.43
CA ARG A 681 -4.76 2.20 19.86
C ARG A 681 -5.60 1.52 18.78
N LEU A 682 -6.89 1.32 19.01
CA LEU A 682 -7.79 0.69 18.03
C LEU A 682 -7.87 1.53 16.73
N ALA A 683 -8.06 2.84 16.85
CA ALA A 683 -8.04 3.75 15.70
C ALA A 683 -6.67 3.74 14.98
N GLN A 684 -5.56 3.58 15.72
CA GLN A 684 -4.22 3.48 15.16
C GLN A 684 -4.02 2.21 14.33
N GLU A 685 -4.36 1.04 14.86
CA GLU A 685 -4.29 -0.22 14.10
C GLU A 685 -5.14 -0.14 12.82
N LEU A 686 -6.36 0.42 12.91
CA LEU A 686 -7.27 0.57 11.77
C LEU A 686 -6.71 1.47 10.66
N TYR A 687 -6.24 2.69 10.96
CA TYR A 687 -5.68 3.55 9.90
C TYR A 687 -4.34 3.02 9.35
N GLN A 688 -3.55 2.31 10.16
CA GLN A 688 -2.30 1.68 9.69
C GLN A 688 -2.58 0.52 8.74
N LEU A 689 -3.58 -0.31 9.03
CA LEU A 689 -4.06 -1.35 8.12
C LEU A 689 -4.60 -0.77 6.82
N ASP A 690 -5.39 0.31 6.90
CA ASP A 690 -5.91 0.98 5.70
C ASP A 690 -4.80 1.52 4.79
N ALA A 691 -3.73 2.07 5.36
CA ALA A 691 -2.56 2.47 4.59
C ALA A 691 -1.87 1.26 3.93
N ILE A 692 -1.70 0.13 4.63
CA ILE A 692 -1.11 -1.09 4.06
C ILE A 692 -2.00 -1.69 2.95
N ILE A 693 -3.33 -1.67 3.13
CA ILE A 693 -4.30 -2.11 2.13
C ILE A 693 -4.24 -1.21 0.88
N LYS A 694 -4.31 0.12 1.04
CA LYS A 694 -4.17 1.07 -0.07
C LYS A 694 -2.84 0.93 -0.81
N THR A 695 -1.71 0.86 -0.10
CA THR A 695 -0.39 0.71 -0.74
C THR A 695 -0.23 -0.68 -1.39
N THR A 696 -0.93 -1.71 -0.89
CA THR A 696 -1.02 -3.03 -1.55
C THR A 696 -1.86 -2.99 -2.83
N LEU A 697 -3.02 -2.31 -2.83
CA LEU A 697 -3.83 -2.11 -4.04
C LEU A 697 -3.06 -1.34 -5.12
N ALA A 698 -2.34 -0.27 -4.74
CA ALA A 698 -1.47 0.49 -5.65
C ALA A 698 -0.33 -0.36 -6.21
N ALA A 699 0.32 -1.18 -5.37
CA ALA A 699 1.33 -2.13 -5.81
C ALA A 699 0.76 -3.17 -6.79
N LEU A 700 -0.39 -3.76 -6.48
CA LEU A 700 -1.09 -4.74 -7.30
C LEU A 700 -1.47 -4.17 -8.68
N GLY A 701 -2.02 -2.95 -8.74
CA GLY A 701 -2.33 -2.27 -10.00
C GLY A 701 -1.10 -2.07 -10.89
N GLN A 702 0.01 -1.58 -10.30
CA GLN A 702 1.31 -1.50 -11.01
C GLN A 702 1.81 -2.88 -11.48
N THR A 703 1.63 -3.95 -10.69
CA THR A 703 2.03 -5.31 -11.06
C THR A 703 1.20 -5.83 -12.22
N GLY A 704 -0.13 -5.63 -12.19
CA GLY A 704 -1.05 -6.02 -13.26
C GLY A 704 -0.73 -5.34 -14.60
N LEU A 705 -0.44 -4.04 -14.59
CA LEU A 705 -0.02 -3.31 -15.80
C LEU A 705 1.31 -3.85 -16.35
N GLN A 706 2.29 -4.17 -15.50
CA GLN A 706 3.53 -4.81 -15.93
C GLN A 706 3.32 -6.23 -16.49
N ALA A 707 2.45 -7.03 -15.86
CA ALA A 707 2.09 -8.37 -16.31
C ALA A 707 1.43 -8.33 -17.70
N GLY A 708 0.50 -7.40 -17.92
CA GLY A 708 -0.07 -7.12 -19.24
C GLY A 708 1.00 -6.71 -20.26
N MET A 709 1.85 -5.73 -19.92
CA MET A 709 2.89 -5.23 -20.82
C MET A 709 3.91 -6.28 -21.29
N VAL A 710 4.30 -7.24 -20.45
CA VAL A 710 5.22 -8.31 -20.89
C VAL A 710 4.55 -9.35 -21.80
N CYS A 711 3.22 -9.44 -21.77
CA CYS A 711 2.41 -10.38 -22.55
C CYS A 711 1.79 -9.78 -23.83
N ILE A 712 1.74 -8.44 -23.96
CA ILE A 712 1.22 -7.76 -25.15
C ILE A 712 2.24 -7.73 -26.29
N PHE A 713 1.74 -7.92 -27.52
CA PHE A 713 2.49 -7.87 -28.76
C PHE A 713 1.69 -7.14 -29.85
N ASP A 714 2.35 -6.27 -30.61
CA ASP A 714 1.83 -5.63 -31.82
C ASP A 714 2.70 -6.03 -33.02
N TYR A 715 2.15 -6.76 -33.99
CA TYR A 715 2.91 -7.19 -35.17
C TYR A 715 3.53 -6.01 -35.94
N ARG A 716 2.94 -4.81 -35.91
CA ARG A 716 3.50 -3.63 -36.60
C ARG A 716 4.89 -3.27 -36.11
N PHE A 717 5.24 -3.58 -34.85
CA PHE A 717 6.59 -3.42 -34.32
C PHE A 717 7.62 -4.19 -35.17
N ALA A 718 7.30 -5.42 -35.57
CA ALA A 718 8.16 -6.25 -36.42
C ALA A 718 8.05 -5.91 -37.92
N LEU A 719 6.93 -5.35 -38.37
CA LEU A 719 6.68 -5.00 -39.77
C LEU A 719 7.30 -3.65 -40.19
N LEU A 720 7.27 -2.63 -39.33
CA LEU A 720 7.56 -1.25 -39.74
C LEU A 720 8.94 -1.04 -40.40
N PRO A 721 10.07 -1.57 -39.89
CA PRO A 721 11.36 -1.45 -40.57
C PRO A 721 11.38 -2.09 -41.96
N GLN A 722 10.58 -3.15 -42.16
CA GLN A 722 10.43 -3.81 -43.46
C GLN A 722 9.72 -2.88 -44.46
N LEU A 723 8.59 -2.28 -44.05
CA LEU A 723 7.82 -1.34 -44.85
C LEU A 723 8.65 -0.08 -45.15
N LYS A 724 9.30 0.50 -44.13
CA LYS A 724 10.18 1.68 -44.23
C LYS A 724 11.33 1.44 -45.21
N SER A 725 12.03 0.32 -45.11
CA SER A 725 13.15 -0.01 -46.01
C SER A 725 12.68 -0.26 -47.45
N PHE A 726 11.56 -0.94 -47.64
CA PHE A 726 10.94 -1.18 -48.95
C PHE A 726 10.48 0.13 -49.62
N MET A 727 9.80 1.01 -48.88
CA MET A 727 9.37 2.32 -49.37
C MET A 727 10.56 3.22 -49.73
N LYS A 728 11.59 3.26 -48.87
CA LYS A 728 12.85 3.98 -49.13
C LYS A 728 13.49 3.48 -50.43
N ALA A 729 13.70 2.17 -50.58
CA ALA A 729 14.31 1.59 -51.77
C ALA A 729 13.50 1.86 -53.06
N LYS A 730 12.16 1.78 -53.01
CA LYS A 730 11.30 2.13 -54.16
C LYS A 730 11.35 3.62 -54.50
N LEU A 731 11.40 4.50 -53.51
CA LEU A 731 11.46 5.95 -53.74
C LEU A 731 12.84 6.39 -54.26
N GLU A 732 13.93 5.81 -53.75
CA GLU A 732 15.29 5.98 -54.29
C GLU A 732 15.38 5.51 -55.74
N ASP A 733 14.87 4.32 -56.08
CA ASP A 733 14.84 3.80 -57.45
C ASP A 733 14.10 4.74 -58.42
N LEU A 734 12.95 5.27 -58.02
CA LEU A 734 12.18 6.24 -58.82
C LEU A 734 12.95 7.56 -59.01
N ALA A 735 13.56 8.12 -57.96
CA ALA A 735 14.36 9.34 -58.03
C ALA A 735 15.66 9.14 -58.84
N ASN A 736 16.30 7.98 -58.73
CA ASN A 736 17.45 7.58 -59.55
C ASN A 736 17.07 7.51 -61.03
N LYS A 737 15.91 6.92 -61.37
CA LYS A 737 15.42 6.82 -62.76
C LYS A 737 15.07 8.18 -63.35
N ASP A 738 14.41 9.06 -62.60
CA ASP A 738 14.14 10.44 -63.03
C ASP A 738 15.44 11.25 -63.24
N ALA A 739 16.41 11.14 -62.33
CA ALA A 739 17.72 11.75 -62.48
C ALA A 739 18.49 11.23 -63.71
N ALA A 740 18.43 9.92 -63.99
CA ALA A 740 19.03 9.32 -65.18
C ALA A 740 18.34 9.79 -66.48
N VAL A 741 17.01 9.90 -66.49
CA VAL A 741 16.26 10.46 -67.63
C VAL A 741 16.64 11.93 -67.86
N LYS A 742 16.74 12.75 -66.80
CA LYS A 742 17.18 14.15 -66.89
C LYS A 742 18.62 14.27 -67.40
N SER A 743 19.54 13.44 -66.90
CA SER A 743 20.93 13.41 -67.36
C SER A 743 21.03 13.05 -68.85
N ASN A 744 20.30 12.00 -69.28
CA ASN A 744 20.23 11.60 -70.69
C ASN A 744 19.55 12.64 -71.59
N ALA A 745 18.57 13.40 -71.07
CA ALA A 745 17.92 14.49 -71.79
C ALA A 745 18.85 15.71 -71.93
N ALA A 746 19.57 16.09 -70.86
CA ALA A 746 20.57 17.16 -70.90
C ALA A 746 21.73 16.83 -71.83
N ALA A 747 22.23 15.59 -71.79
CA ALA A 747 23.25 15.11 -72.73
C ALA A 747 22.79 15.17 -74.20
N LYS A 748 21.51 14.85 -74.47
CA LYS A 748 20.92 15.00 -75.81
C LYS A 748 20.71 16.46 -76.23
N ALA A 749 20.36 17.35 -75.30
CA ALA A 749 20.25 18.79 -75.59
C ALA A 749 21.62 19.40 -75.94
N LEU A 750 22.66 19.11 -75.16
CA LEU A 750 24.03 19.54 -75.43
C LEU A 750 24.59 18.99 -76.75
N LEU A 751 24.13 17.81 -77.20
CA LEU A 751 24.45 17.26 -78.52
C LEU A 751 23.63 17.88 -79.67
N ALA A 752 22.51 18.57 -79.37
CA ALA A 752 21.65 19.24 -80.34
C ALA A 752 22.01 20.73 -80.55
N GLU A 753 22.67 21.36 -79.57
CA GLU A 753 23.14 22.75 -79.66
C GLU A 753 24.44 22.94 -80.47
N LEU A 754 24.97 21.88 -81.10
CA LEU A 754 26.16 21.95 -81.97
C LEU A 754 25.76 22.28 -83.42
N PRO A 755 26.02 23.51 -83.93
CA PRO A 755 25.75 23.85 -85.33
C PRO A 755 26.77 23.16 -86.27
N GLY A 756 26.28 22.59 -87.37
CA GLY A 756 27.12 21.93 -88.36
C GLY A 756 27.56 22.86 -89.50
N GLU A 757 28.84 23.22 -89.54
CA GLU A 757 29.44 23.86 -90.73
C GLU A 757 30.31 22.90 -91.55
N LYS A 758 30.41 23.17 -92.86
CA LYS A 758 31.27 22.46 -93.81
C LYS A 758 32.24 23.47 -94.44
N ASN A 759 33.54 23.21 -94.42
CA ASN A 759 34.32 22.93 -95.65
C ASN A 759 35.86 22.92 -95.46
N THR A 760 36.47 22.09 -96.31
CA THR A 760 37.88 22.00 -96.75
C THR A 760 38.71 23.31 -96.73
N ASN A 761 40.01 23.28 -96.38
CA ASN A 761 41.06 22.85 -97.33
C ASN A 761 42.45 22.50 -96.74
N LYS A 762 43.05 21.43 -97.28
CA LYS A 762 44.49 21.17 -97.63
C LYS A 762 45.63 21.63 -96.68
N GLY A 763 46.38 20.67 -96.13
CA GLY A 763 47.63 20.90 -95.36
C GLY A 763 48.91 20.08 -95.73
N LYS A 764 48.80 18.82 -96.22
CA LYS A 764 49.92 17.85 -96.46
C LYS A 764 50.61 17.36 -95.15
N SER A 765 51.34 16.22 -95.09
CA SER A 765 51.91 15.39 -96.17
C SER A 765 52.03 13.87 -95.84
N LYS A 766 51.93 13.02 -96.89
CA LYS A 766 52.54 11.67 -97.08
C LYS A 766 52.29 10.63 -95.97
N ASP A 767 51.54 9.53 -96.13
CA ASP A 767 51.28 8.58 -97.26
C ASP A 767 52.49 7.73 -97.72
N LYS A 768 52.46 6.43 -97.35
CA LYS A 768 52.70 5.22 -98.17
C LYS A 768 52.74 3.93 -97.29
N LYS A 769 52.47 2.69 -97.74
CA LYS A 769 51.63 2.14 -98.84
C LYS A 769 51.62 0.58 -98.84
N LYS A 770 50.41 -0.03 -98.80
CA LYS A 770 50.02 -1.40 -99.27
C LYS A 770 50.59 -2.68 -98.62
N LYS A 771 49.67 -3.62 -98.29
CA LYS A 771 49.43 -4.98 -98.88
C LYS A 771 50.67 -5.86 -99.18
N LYS A 772 50.71 -7.19 -98.94
CA LYS A 772 49.65 -8.24 -98.97
C LYS A 772 50.23 -9.59 -98.43
N ASP A 773 49.36 -10.59 -98.31
CA ASP A 773 49.61 -12.06 -98.36
C ASP A 773 49.96 -12.88 -97.10
N HIS A 774 49.49 -14.13 -97.13
CA HIS A 774 49.69 -15.20 -96.14
C HIS A 774 50.85 -16.12 -96.55
N ILE A 775 51.44 -16.84 -95.59
CA ILE A 775 51.73 -18.30 -95.70
C ILE A 775 51.98 -18.88 -94.29
N LYS A 776 51.91 -20.21 -94.14
CA LYS A 776 51.97 -20.96 -92.86
C LYS A 776 53.41 -21.42 -92.50
N THR A 777 53.51 -22.16 -91.39
CA THR A 777 54.59 -23.11 -90.99
C THR A 777 55.93 -22.49 -90.56
N LYS A 778 56.72 -23.09 -89.65
CA LYS A 778 56.61 -24.39 -88.93
C LYS A 778 57.42 -24.33 -87.61
N ASP A 779 57.01 -25.10 -86.59
CA ASP A 779 57.76 -25.67 -85.43
C ASP A 779 58.70 -24.74 -84.61
N SER A 780 59.24 -25.10 -83.43
CA SER A 780 59.27 -26.35 -82.66
C SER A 780 59.26 -26.08 -81.14
N GLU A 781 58.61 -26.96 -80.36
CA GLU A 781 59.09 -27.71 -79.17
C GLU A 781 59.96 -27.03 -78.07
N ALA A 782 59.89 -27.39 -76.78
CA ALA A 782 58.97 -28.17 -75.92
C ALA A 782 59.40 -27.85 -74.44
N VAL A 783 59.10 -28.50 -73.30
CA VAL A 783 58.46 -29.75 -72.80
C VAL A 783 57.87 -29.37 -71.40
N GLY A 784 56.86 -29.96 -70.76
CA GLY A 784 55.88 -31.05 -70.96
C GLY A 784 54.80 -30.88 -69.85
N GLY A 785 53.66 -31.58 -69.77
CA GLY A 785 53.36 -32.98 -70.10
C GLY A 785 53.38 -33.81 -68.80
N SER A 786 52.32 -34.47 -68.32
CA SER A 786 50.90 -34.61 -68.76
C SER A 786 49.98 -34.74 -67.51
N GLU A 787 48.78 -35.33 -67.40
CA GLU A 787 47.74 -36.05 -68.22
C GLU A 787 46.39 -35.82 -67.44
N GLU A 788 45.13 -35.79 -67.92
CA GLU A 788 44.34 -36.55 -68.93
C GLU A 788 43.86 -37.95 -68.43
N GLN A 789 42.60 -38.43 -68.53
CA GLN A 789 41.27 -37.82 -68.85
C GLN A 789 40.10 -38.84 -68.58
N VAL A 790 38.88 -38.36 -68.28
CA VAL A 790 37.50 -38.88 -68.64
C VAL A 790 37.06 -40.34 -68.29
N VAL A 791 35.79 -40.51 -67.84
CA VAL A 791 34.73 -41.51 -68.25
C VAL A 791 33.59 -41.61 -67.19
N SER A 792 32.35 -41.95 -67.62
CA SER A 792 31.09 -42.11 -66.83
C SER A 792 30.71 -43.61 -66.65
N PRO A 793 29.45 -44.07 -66.37
CA PRO A 793 28.31 -43.56 -65.57
C PRO A 793 27.67 -44.62 -64.60
N GLU A 794 26.74 -44.18 -63.71
CA GLU A 794 25.62 -44.98 -63.11
C GLU A 794 25.94 -46.30 -62.34
N PRO A 795 24.94 -47.05 -61.82
CA PRO A 795 23.93 -46.67 -60.80
C PRO A 795 23.93 -47.63 -59.59
N ASN A 796 23.00 -47.45 -58.63
CA ASN A 796 22.40 -48.57 -57.86
C ASN A 796 21.14 -48.15 -57.10
N GLU A 797 20.17 -49.06 -56.99
CA GLU A 797 18.99 -48.98 -56.12
C GLU A 797 19.26 -49.71 -54.79
N ASP A 798 18.53 -49.39 -53.72
CA ASP A 798 17.91 -50.44 -52.89
C ASP A 798 16.66 -49.93 -52.12
N VAL A 799 15.83 -50.89 -51.69
CA VAL A 799 14.47 -50.79 -51.18
C VAL A 799 14.40 -50.33 -49.71
N GLY A 800 13.30 -49.66 -49.32
CA GLY A 800 13.10 -49.19 -47.94
C GLY A 800 11.65 -48.86 -47.54
N SER A 801 10.65 -49.57 -48.06
CA SER A 801 9.23 -49.23 -47.88
C SER A 801 8.70 -49.40 -46.45
N ARG A 802 7.94 -48.41 -45.94
CA ARG A 802 6.79 -48.69 -45.05
C ARG A 802 5.72 -47.59 -45.07
N GLU A 803 4.56 -47.93 -45.61
CA GLU A 803 3.32 -47.18 -45.43
C GLU A 803 2.63 -47.57 -44.12
N GLN A 804 1.80 -46.65 -43.58
CA GLN A 804 0.50 -46.87 -42.92
C GLN A 804 0.09 -45.57 -42.21
N GLN A 805 -1.15 -45.06 -42.21
CA GLN A 805 -2.39 -45.17 -42.99
C GLN A 805 -3.43 -44.37 -42.17
N HIS A 806 -4.29 -43.56 -42.79
CA HIS A 806 -5.48 -43.01 -42.11
C HIS A 806 -6.58 -44.08 -41.98
N PRO A 807 -7.47 -43.93 -41.00
CA PRO A 807 -8.86 -43.52 -41.29
C PRO A 807 -9.32 -42.36 -40.36
N THR A 808 -10.10 -41.35 -40.73
CA THR A 808 -11.43 -41.26 -41.41
C THR A 808 -12.61 -41.90 -40.67
N SER A 809 -13.40 -41.09 -39.97
CA SER A 809 -14.87 -41.09 -40.06
C SER A 809 -15.50 -39.91 -39.30
N ALA A 810 -16.41 -39.17 -39.94
CA ALA A 810 -17.42 -38.35 -39.25
C ALA A 810 -18.64 -39.22 -38.87
N PRO A 811 -19.65 -38.66 -38.20
CA PRO A 811 -20.85 -38.32 -39.00
C PRO A 811 -21.48 -36.95 -38.66
N VAL A 812 -22.37 -36.50 -39.55
CA VAL A 812 -23.23 -35.32 -39.39
C VAL A 812 -24.66 -35.76 -39.12
N VAL A 813 -25.36 -35.07 -38.22
CA VAL A 813 -26.84 -35.09 -38.10
C VAL A 813 -27.30 -33.65 -37.86
N SER A 814 -28.42 -33.26 -38.48
CA SER A 814 -28.98 -31.91 -38.41
C SER A 814 -30.49 -31.97 -38.12
N SER A 815 -31.00 -31.12 -37.21
CA SER A 815 -32.44 -30.90 -37.04
C SER A 815 -32.77 -29.66 -36.19
N GLU A 816 -33.43 -28.68 -36.80
CA GLU A 816 -34.33 -27.68 -36.17
C GLU A 816 -35.80 -28.10 -36.46
N PRO A 817 -36.83 -27.36 -36.00
CA PRO A 817 -37.09 -26.83 -34.65
C PRO A 817 -38.47 -27.29 -34.12
N SER A 818 -38.83 -26.92 -32.88
CA SER A 818 -40.21 -27.04 -32.36
C SER A 818 -40.48 -26.09 -31.18
N GLU A 819 -41.72 -25.61 -31.04
CA GLU A 819 -42.10 -24.52 -30.14
C GLU A 819 -42.77 -24.97 -28.81
N ASP A 820 -42.60 -24.12 -27.79
CA ASP A 820 -43.54 -23.74 -26.72
C ASP A 820 -43.86 -24.71 -25.54
N VAL A 821 -44.53 -24.11 -24.53
CA VAL A 821 -45.04 -24.61 -23.24
C VAL A 821 -43.97 -24.84 -22.15
N GLY A 822 -43.91 -23.91 -21.19
CA GLY A 822 -42.98 -23.95 -20.05
C GLY A 822 -43.54 -24.55 -18.76
N SER A 823 -42.70 -24.59 -17.72
CA SER A 823 -43.09 -24.83 -16.33
C SER A 823 -42.08 -24.19 -15.36
N SER A 824 -42.58 -23.63 -14.26
CA SER A 824 -41.76 -22.88 -13.31
C SER A 824 -41.11 -23.79 -12.27
N GLN A 825 -39.78 -23.73 -12.12
CA GLN A 825 -39.14 -23.98 -10.83
C GLN A 825 -37.76 -23.34 -10.71
N SER A 826 -37.32 -23.20 -9.46
CA SER A 826 -36.16 -22.43 -9.01
C SER A 826 -34.83 -22.88 -9.61
N GLY A 827 -34.18 -22.00 -10.36
CA GLY A 827 -32.72 -21.95 -10.51
C GLY A 827 -32.21 -20.64 -9.94
N ALA A 828 -31.25 -20.69 -9.02
CA ALA A 828 -30.59 -19.47 -8.55
C ALA A 828 -29.70 -18.91 -9.68
N ALA A 829 -29.89 -17.64 -10.04
CA ALA A 829 -29.04 -17.00 -11.02
C ALA A 829 -27.60 -16.90 -10.47
N PRO A 830 -26.56 -17.34 -11.20
CA PRO A 830 -25.19 -17.02 -10.85
C PRO A 830 -25.01 -15.50 -10.82
N LEU A 831 -24.47 -14.97 -9.72
CA LEU A 831 -24.20 -13.54 -9.60
C LEU A 831 -23.08 -13.13 -10.58
N PRO A 832 -23.10 -11.90 -11.15
CA PRO A 832 -22.09 -11.49 -12.13
C PRO A 832 -20.69 -11.45 -11.50
N VAL A 833 -19.77 -12.26 -12.01
CA VAL A 833 -18.35 -12.22 -11.64
C VAL A 833 -17.68 -11.09 -12.42
N SER A 834 -17.99 -9.85 -12.08
CA SER A 834 -17.51 -8.65 -12.78
C SER A 834 -16.32 -7.96 -12.09
N SER A 835 -15.76 -8.55 -11.03
CA SER A 835 -15.02 -7.83 -9.99
C SER A 835 -13.53 -7.57 -10.26
N ILE A 836 -12.96 -8.08 -11.35
CA ILE A 836 -11.49 -8.07 -11.58
C ILE A 836 -11.18 -7.78 -13.05
N GLN A 837 -10.36 -6.76 -13.32
CA GLN A 837 -9.94 -6.36 -14.67
C GLN A 837 -8.46 -5.90 -14.75
N PHE A 838 -7.79 -6.22 -15.86
CA PHE A 838 -6.34 -6.13 -16.12
C PHE A 838 -6.03 -5.48 -17.49
N GLY A 839 -6.61 -4.32 -17.77
CA GLY A 839 -6.33 -3.63 -19.05
C GLY A 839 -6.63 -2.14 -19.13
N ASN A 840 -7.48 -1.59 -18.25
CA ASN A 840 -7.78 -0.15 -18.27
C ASN A 840 -8.44 0.41 -16.98
N LEU A 841 -8.49 -0.34 -15.87
CA LEU A 841 -9.38 0.02 -14.75
C LEU A 841 -8.75 0.81 -13.60
N ASP A 842 -9.47 1.87 -13.23
CA ASP A 842 -9.49 2.38 -11.87
C ASP A 842 -10.37 1.45 -11.00
N TRP A 843 -9.79 0.91 -9.94
CA TRP A 843 -10.46 -0.04 -9.05
C TRP A 843 -11.38 0.63 -8.01
N THR A 844 -11.36 1.97 -7.95
CA THR A 844 -12.20 2.77 -7.06
C THR A 844 -13.52 3.13 -7.73
N ASP A 845 -13.48 3.60 -8.99
CA ASP A 845 -14.69 3.91 -9.77
C ASP A 845 -15.61 2.70 -9.94
N PHE A 846 -15.03 1.52 -10.23
CA PHE A 846 -15.83 0.31 -10.48
C PHE A 846 -16.68 -0.12 -9.28
N CYS A 847 -16.21 0.14 -8.05
CA CYS A 847 -16.95 -0.15 -6.82
C CYS A 847 -18.11 0.84 -6.57
N GLN A 848 -18.09 2.04 -7.16
CA GLN A 848 -19.12 3.08 -6.94
C GLN A 848 -20.14 3.18 -8.10
N ALA A 849 -19.78 2.68 -9.30
CA ALA A 849 -20.55 2.84 -10.54
C ALA A 849 -21.85 2.01 -10.67
N GLN A 850 -22.24 1.19 -9.68
CA GLN A 850 -23.54 0.46 -9.70
C GLN A 850 -24.75 1.27 -9.18
N SER A 851 -24.55 2.52 -8.74
CA SER A 851 -25.60 3.32 -8.09
C SER A 851 -26.61 4.00 -9.04
N PHE A 852 -26.31 4.12 -10.34
CA PHE A 852 -27.19 4.82 -11.31
C PHE A 852 -27.34 4.12 -12.67
N LYS A 853 -28.23 3.12 -12.73
CA LYS A 853 -29.10 2.86 -13.90
C LYS A 853 -30.27 1.91 -13.55
N LYS A 854 -31.47 2.49 -13.52
CA LYS A 854 -32.73 1.83 -13.90
C LYS A 854 -33.12 2.32 -15.28
#